data_AF-A0A2E1ZSQ0-F1
#
_entry.id   AF-A0A2E1ZSQ0-F1
#
_cell.length_a   1.000
_cell.length_b   1.000
_cell.length_c   1.000
_cell.angle_alpha   90.00
_cell.angle_beta   90.00
_cell.angle_gamma   90.00
#
_symmetry.space_group_name_H-M   'P 1'
#
loop_
_entity.id
_entity.type
_entity.pdbx_description
1 polymer ?
#
loop_
_entity_poly.entity_id
_entity_poly.type
_entity_poly.pdbx_seq_one_letter_code
_entity_poly.pdbx_strand_id
1 'polypeptide(L)'
;MIKKTLHNYRVSKIKSQLAYDSLLLAIFYCIMIIIFTLSEIIFYHSTNIRYKFFTILTVTPITLIAFIILKSFINLFKINDNMSDEELSKELGRKIPKLSDQILNSLQLSKIQFENKLRKSLSRQAIEDTERLMQKEDLKNLIPKIPYYKLVSFIIIIITTLLLATLIEGSANSLNRIYSYNQLFDPPTPFKIKANQSLISEYPSGSDVSIFFEIDSPEYPTDIMLHWISNNQHDSLKILSENGIYRYTFNNLQSSHVYWASHKSEKYFSAWDTVGTMAKQITIIKRPQIEDIKFKVQPPAYANLRYQEFNSSVAQINALKGSKLTSEVRSDQLLSSCEIIRDNKDTLKLNKKGNKWVTDLELNNKESIEIAIYNNRNLKNEIPLLYKIKILNDLNPEIYMIEPNQKNFEINDQSQINLSFKTNDDYGLDRSWIEYNISKSNSIDSDSTNYSILINDYPNLKKYQEFYVWDISQYNLYPGDQINFRVAVRDNSPNQSVARTDYYHAIYPSFEDIFTDLENREDEINDMSYEVLSQIESLDEIIEDIELDLLKASNIDWEQQQKAEESLKQMEEIFNNIENMQNAIERLQNQAEKGNKVDDKLVQKFEKFQDMLESIMTPELMEALQKMQEALNSMDIKDMLEAANNLDYNLDQFEQQIDRFIEMFELAIAEQKLNELVESLEIMTKKQESIKNKFNDSDDLSDLQSMQSNQNEKFEKLQDTM
;
A
#
# COMPACT_ATOMS: atom_id res chain seq x y z
N MET A 1 -110.40 20.18 -60.54
CA MET A 1 -109.65 21.42 -60.20
C MET A 1 -109.49 21.63 -58.69
N ILE A 2 -110.49 21.35 -57.86
CA ILE A 2 -110.48 21.56 -56.39
C ILE A 2 -109.26 20.91 -55.69
N LYS A 3 -108.90 19.66 -56.06
CA LYS A 3 -107.70 19.00 -55.50
C LYS A 3 -106.39 19.74 -55.83
N LYS A 4 -106.32 20.41 -56.98
CA LYS A 4 -105.14 21.17 -57.42
C LYS A 4 -105.01 22.49 -56.65
N THR A 5 -106.11 23.18 -56.38
CA THR A 5 -106.12 24.42 -55.59
C THR A 5 -105.79 24.15 -54.12
N LEU A 6 -106.34 23.08 -53.54
CA LEU A 6 -105.97 22.62 -52.19
C LEU A 6 -104.50 22.23 -52.07
N HIS A 7 -103.96 21.55 -53.08
CA HIS A 7 -102.53 21.24 -53.15
C HIS A 7 -101.67 22.51 -53.19
N ASN A 8 -102.01 23.50 -54.04
CA ASN A 8 -101.28 24.76 -54.12
C ASN A 8 -101.34 25.58 -52.81
N TYR A 9 -102.49 25.56 -52.11
CA TYR A 9 -102.64 26.20 -50.80
C TYR A 9 -101.78 25.50 -49.73
N ARG A 10 -101.77 24.17 -49.70
CA ARG A 10 -100.89 23.37 -48.82
C ARG A 10 -99.42 23.73 -49.03
N VAL A 11 -98.96 23.71 -50.29
CA VAL A 11 -97.57 24.04 -50.63
C VAL A 11 -97.21 25.45 -50.16
N SER A 12 -98.12 26.42 -50.31
CA SER A 12 -97.88 27.80 -49.89
C SER A 12 -97.86 27.96 -48.35
N LYS A 13 -98.73 27.26 -47.62
CA LYS A 13 -98.74 27.22 -46.16
C LYS A 13 -97.46 26.58 -45.60
N ILE A 14 -97.00 25.47 -46.21
CA ILE A 14 -95.74 24.82 -45.85
C ILE A 14 -94.56 25.77 -46.12
N LYS A 15 -94.53 26.48 -47.24
CA LYS A 15 -93.48 27.49 -47.52
C LYS A 15 -93.42 28.59 -46.46
N SER A 16 -94.56 29.09 -45.98
CA SER A 16 -94.58 30.11 -44.92
C SER A 16 -94.12 29.55 -43.57
N GLN A 17 -94.48 28.31 -43.21
CA GLN A 17 -94.02 27.67 -41.98
C GLN A 17 -92.51 27.38 -42.03
N LEU A 18 -92.04 26.89 -43.17
CA LEU A 18 -90.62 26.68 -43.45
C LEU A 18 -89.79 27.95 -43.22
N ALA A 19 -90.23 29.08 -43.79
CA ALA A 19 -89.52 30.34 -43.67
C ALA A 19 -89.47 30.87 -42.22
N TYR A 20 -90.52 30.64 -41.44
CA TYR A 20 -90.54 31.02 -40.02
C TYR A 20 -89.62 30.11 -39.18
N ASP A 21 -89.73 28.79 -39.34
CA ASP A 21 -88.91 27.81 -38.63
C ASP A 21 -87.41 27.99 -38.95
N SER A 22 -87.07 28.28 -40.22
CA SER A 22 -85.68 28.55 -40.62
C SER A 22 -85.10 29.79 -39.94
N LEU A 23 -85.94 30.79 -39.67
CA LEU A 23 -85.49 32.04 -39.05
C LEU A 23 -85.23 31.84 -37.55
N LEU A 24 -86.16 31.17 -36.86
CA LEU A 24 -85.96 30.86 -35.45
C LEU A 24 -84.70 30.00 -35.23
N LEU A 25 -84.44 29.04 -36.13
CA LEU A 25 -83.22 28.25 -36.15
C LEU A 25 -81.97 29.12 -36.33
N ALA A 26 -81.97 30.04 -37.28
CA ALA A 26 -80.83 30.93 -37.53
C ALA A 26 -80.45 31.73 -36.28
N ILE A 27 -81.44 32.25 -35.55
CA ILE A 27 -81.20 33.00 -34.31
C ILE A 27 -80.62 32.12 -33.21
N PHE A 28 -81.20 30.94 -33.00
CA PHE A 28 -80.69 29.98 -32.03
C PHE A 28 -79.22 29.61 -32.34
N TYR A 29 -78.90 29.38 -33.60
CA TYR A 29 -77.55 29.07 -34.06
C TYR A 29 -76.57 30.22 -33.84
N CYS A 30 -76.98 31.46 -34.13
CA CYS A 30 -76.16 32.67 -33.86
C CYS A 30 -75.83 32.83 -32.38
N ILE A 31 -76.81 32.63 -31.48
CA ILE A 31 -76.59 32.73 -30.03
C ILE A 31 -75.59 31.67 -29.56
N MET A 32 -75.74 30.43 -30.04
CA MET A 32 -74.84 29.33 -29.68
C MET A 32 -73.39 29.62 -30.13
N ILE A 33 -73.19 30.14 -31.34
CA ILE A 33 -71.86 30.54 -31.81
C ILE A 33 -71.23 31.55 -30.86
N ILE A 34 -71.97 32.60 -30.48
CA ILE A 34 -71.45 33.66 -29.60
C ILE A 34 -71.00 33.09 -28.25
N ILE A 35 -71.81 32.23 -27.63
CA ILE A 35 -71.49 31.63 -26.33
C ILE A 35 -70.18 30.84 -26.40
N PHE A 36 -69.99 29.99 -27.42
CA PHE A 36 -68.76 29.22 -27.55
C PHE A 36 -67.55 30.10 -27.89
N THR A 37 -67.72 31.15 -28.69
CA THR A 37 -66.63 32.09 -28.97
C THR A 37 -66.17 32.86 -27.74
N LEU A 38 -67.11 33.36 -26.91
CA LEU A 38 -66.80 34.03 -25.66
C LEU A 38 -66.08 33.11 -24.68
N SER A 39 -66.56 31.88 -24.57
CA SER A 39 -65.92 30.85 -23.75
C SER A 39 -64.47 30.60 -24.20
N GLU A 40 -64.23 30.48 -25.50
CA GLU A 40 -62.88 30.26 -26.06
C GLU A 40 -61.95 31.47 -25.95
N ILE A 41 -62.48 32.69 -25.88
CA ILE A 41 -61.68 33.89 -25.60
C ILE A 41 -61.12 33.85 -24.18
N ILE A 42 -61.94 33.44 -23.21
CA ILE A 42 -61.60 33.50 -21.78
C ILE A 42 -60.66 32.36 -21.38
N PHE A 43 -60.97 31.14 -21.80
CA PHE A 43 -60.36 29.94 -21.25
C PHE A 43 -59.32 29.26 -22.15
N TYR A 44 -59.21 29.62 -23.44
CA TYR A 44 -58.27 28.99 -24.38
C TYR A 44 -58.27 27.46 -24.28
N HIS A 45 -59.40 26.82 -24.61
CA HIS A 45 -59.61 25.43 -24.22
C HIS A 45 -58.63 24.44 -24.87
N SER A 46 -58.48 23.29 -24.22
CA SER A 46 -57.75 22.16 -24.79
C SER A 46 -58.38 21.64 -26.09
N THR A 47 -57.57 20.95 -26.90
CA THR A 47 -57.99 20.32 -28.18
C THR A 47 -59.26 19.47 -28.04
N ASN A 48 -59.41 18.74 -26.93
CA ASN A 48 -60.58 17.89 -26.68
C ASN A 48 -61.88 18.70 -26.52
N ILE A 49 -61.83 19.84 -25.83
CA ILE A 49 -63.00 20.68 -25.60
C ILE A 49 -63.34 21.44 -26.88
N ARG A 50 -62.34 21.94 -27.62
CA ARG A 50 -62.53 22.56 -28.93
C ARG A 50 -63.16 21.61 -29.94
N TYR A 51 -62.76 20.33 -29.94
CA TYR A 51 -63.40 19.29 -30.75
C TYR A 51 -64.89 19.11 -30.38
N LYS A 52 -65.24 19.10 -29.09
CA LYS A 52 -66.64 19.04 -28.65
C LYS A 52 -67.44 20.26 -29.11
N PHE A 53 -66.88 21.47 -29.01
CA PHE A 53 -67.53 22.67 -29.53
C PHE A 53 -67.72 22.61 -31.05
N PHE A 54 -66.69 22.21 -31.80
CA PHE A 54 -66.77 22.04 -33.25
C PHE A 54 -67.82 21.01 -33.67
N THR A 55 -67.87 19.86 -33.01
CA THR A 55 -68.87 18.81 -33.29
C THR A 55 -70.29 19.28 -32.97
N ILE A 56 -70.50 19.99 -31.85
CA ILE A 56 -71.82 20.58 -31.53
C ILE A 56 -72.21 21.63 -32.58
N LEU A 57 -71.30 22.54 -32.93
CA LEU A 57 -71.54 23.59 -33.94
C LEU A 57 -71.85 23.01 -35.32
N THR A 58 -71.28 21.87 -35.70
CA THR A 58 -71.49 21.25 -37.02
C THR A 58 -72.70 20.32 -37.07
N VAL A 59 -72.93 19.50 -36.04
CA VAL A 59 -74.02 18.52 -36.01
C VAL A 59 -75.37 19.19 -35.78
N THR A 60 -75.45 20.20 -34.91
CA THR A 60 -76.70 20.91 -34.58
C THR A 60 -77.42 21.51 -35.81
N PRO A 61 -76.77 22.26 -36.72
CA PRO A 61 -77.46 22.77 -37.91
C PRO A 61 -77.91 21.64 -38.85
N ILE A 62 -77.13 20.56 -38.99
CA ILE A 62 -77.48 19.41 -39.83
C ILE A 62 -78.75 18.73 -39.29
N THR A 63 -78.81 18.46 -37.98
CA THR A 63 -79.97 17.80 -37.36
C THR A 63 -81.22 18.68 -37.41
N LEU A 64 -81.09 19.99 -37.18
CA LEU A 64 -82.21 20.92 -37.25
C LEU A 64 -82.73 21.11 -38.68
N ILE A 65 -81.84 21.20 -39.68
CA ILE A 65 -82.24 21.25 -41.10
C ILE A 65 -82.95 19.95 -41.51
N ALA A 66 -82.40 18.79 -41.13
CA ALA A 66 -83.02 17.50 -41.38
C ALA A 66 -84.42 17.41 -40.75
N PHE A 67 -84.59 17.91 -39.51
CA PHE A 67 -85.88 17.99 -38.84
C PHE A 67 -86.90 18.86 -39.61
N ILE A 68 -86.49 20.03 -40.09
CA ILE A 68 -87.34 20.93 -40.88
C ILE A 68 -87.76 20.28 -42.21
N ILE A 69 -86.83 19.62 -42.90
CA ILE A 69 -87.08 18.91 -44.14
C ILE A 69 -88.05 17.74 -43.89
N LEU A 70 -87.82 16.93 -42.87
CA LEU A 70 -88.67 15.82 -42.48
C LEU A 70 -90.09 16.30 -42.14
N LYS A 71 -90.22 17.34 -41.31
CA LYS A 71 -91.50 17.99 -40.97
C LYS A 71 -92.24 18.45 -42.23
N SER A 72 -91.52 18.99 -43.21
CA SER A 72 -92.10 19.45 -44.48
C SER A 72 -92.56 18.30 -45.36
N PHE A 73 -91.80 17.20 -45.42
CA PHE A 73 -92.20 15.99 -46.13
C PHE A 73 -93.44 15.33 -45.51
N ILE A 74 -93.47 15.18 -44.19
CA ILE A 74 -94.64 14.65 -43.45
C ILE A 74 -95.89 15.47 -43.79
N ASN A 75 -95.76 16.79 -43.82
CA ASN A 75 -96.85 17.71 -44.16
C ASN A 75 -97.25 17.66 -45.65
N LEU A 76 -96.31 17.43 -46.58
CA LEU A 76 -96.59 17.28 -48.02
C LEU A 76 -97.32 15.97 -48.33
N PHE A 77 -96.93 14.86 -47.68
CA PHE A 77 -97.51 13.53 -47.90
C PHE A 77 -98.85 13.30 -47.18
N LYS A 78 -99.43 14.34 -46.56
CA LYS A 78 -100.75 14.30 -45.89
C LYS A 78 -100.80 13.31 -44.71
N ILE A 79 -99.65 12.98 -44.11
CA ILE A 79 -99.57 12.04 -42.97
C ILE A 79 -100.08 12.70 -41.69
N ASN A 80 -100.01 14.03 -41.60
CA ASN A 80 -100.50 14.81 -40.48
C ASN A 80 -101.95 15.28 -40.73
N ASP A 81 -102.88 14.94 -39.83
CA ASP A 81 -104.33 15.24 -39.96
C ASP A 81 -104.62 16.74 -40.15
N ASN A 82 -103.80 17.59 -39.55
CA ASN A 82 -103.87 19.05 -39.64
C ASN A 82 -103.59 19.63 -41.05
N MET A 83 -103.14 18.81 -42.00
CA MET A 83 -102.91 19.19 -43.40
C MET A 83 -103.69 18.31 -44.40
N SER A 84 -104.69 17.56 -43.93
CA SER A 84 -105.57 16.77 -44.81
C SER A 84 -106.34 17.67 -45.80
N ASP A 85 -106.77 17.11 -46.94
CA ASP A 85 -107.54 17.88 -47.94
C ASP A 85 -108.87 18.41 -47.36
N GLU A 86 -109.43 17.73 -46.36
CA GLU A 86 -110.66 18.12 -45.66
C GLU A 86 -110.42 19.28 -44.70
N GLU A 87 -109.37 19.24 -43.89
CA GLU A 87 -109.08 20.33 -42.95
C GLU A 87 -108.64 21.60 -43.70
N LEU A 88 -107.89 21.46 -44.80
CA LEU A 88 -107.57 22.59 -45.68
C LEU A 88 -108.83 23.16 -46.36
N SER A 89 -109.80 22.32 -46.71
CA SER A 89 -111.08 22.80 -47.27
C SER A 89 -111.92 23.56 -46.24
N LYS A 90 -111.92 23.13 -44.97
CA LYS A 90 -112.54 23.89 -43.87
C LYS A 90 -111.81 25.21 -43.61
N GLU A 91 -110.49 25.22 -43.62
CA GLU A 91 -109.70 26.44 -43.41
C GLU A 91 -109.92 27.47 -44.53
N LEU A 92 -109.94 27.01 -45.79
CA LEU A 92 -110.29 27.85 -46.94
C LEU A 92 -111.74 28.32 -46.88
N GLY A 93 -112.67 27.45 -46.47
CA GLY A 93 -114.07 27.78 -46.28
C GLY A 93 -114.31 28.86 -45.23
N ARG A 94 -113.60 28.81 -44.10
CA ARG A 94 -113.63 29.86 -43.06
C ARG A 94 -113.11 31.21 -43.57
N LYS A 95 -112.15 31.20 -44.49
CA LYS A 95 -111.59 32.43 -45.06
C LYS A 95 -112.42 33.02 -46.21
N ILE A 96 -113.26 32.21 -46.88
CA ILE A 96 -114.20 32.64 -47.92
C ILE A 96 -115.63 32.29 -47.49
N PRO A 97 -116.32 33.14 -46.70
CA PRO A 97 -117.64 32.83 -46.13
C PRO A 97 -118.68 32.40 -47.17
N LYS A 98 -118.60 32.93 -48.40
CA LYS A 98 -119.52 32.60 -49.51
C LYS A 98 -119.42 31.17 -50.02
N LEU A 99 -118.31 30.48 -49.78
CA LEU A 99 -117.98 29.16 -50.34
C LEU A 99 -117.73 28.10 -49.26
N SER A 100 -117.99 28.43 -47.98
CA SER A 100 -117.58 27.65 -46.81
C SER A 100 -117.93 26.16 -46.93
N ASP A 101 -119.21 25.84 -46.99
CA ASP A 101 -119.66 24.44 -47.03
C ASP A 101 -119.58 23.87 -48.45
N GLN A 102 -119.61 24.72 -49.48
CA GLN A 102 -119.61 24.29 -50.87
C GLN A 102 -118.30 23.62 -51.29
N ILE A 103 -117.15 24.08 -50.79
CA ILE A 103 -115.84 23.49 -51.11
C ILE A 103 -115.70 22.10 -50.45
N LEU A 104 -116.09 21.96 -49.18
CA LEU A 104 -116.06 20.69 -48.46
C LEU A 104 -117.05 19.69 -49.09
N ASN A 105 -118.29 20.11 -49.34
CA ASN A 105 -119.32 19.28 -49.95
C ASN A 105 -118.92 18.82 -51.35
N SER A 106 -118.33 19.70 -52.16
CA SER A 106 -117.83 19.35 -53.50
C SER A 106 -116.65 18.38 -53.44
N LEU A 107 -115.77 18.52 -52.45
CA LEU A 107 -114.68 17.55 -52.22
C LEU A 107 -115.24 16.18 -51.82
N GLN A 108 -116.21 16.13 -50.90
CA GLN A 108 -116.88 14.89 -50.49
C GLN A 108 -117.63 14.24 -51.66
N LEU A 109 -118.40 15.02 -52.43
CA LEU A 109 -119.06 14.57 -53.66
C LEU A 109 -118.08 14.01 -54.68
N SER A 110 -116.88 14.60 -54.82
CA SER A 110 -115.84 14.10 -55.73
C SER A 110 -115.24 12.75 -55.34
N LYS A 111 -115.40 12.32 -54.09
CA LYS A 111 -114.92 11.01 -53.59
C LYS A 111 -115.97 9.91 -53.77
N ILE A 112 -117.25 10.25 -53.96
CA ILE A 112 -118.35 9.29 -54.07
C ILE A 112 -118.50 8.85 -55.53
N GLN A 113 -118.50 7.54 -55.79
CA GLN A 113 -118.83 6.98 -57.10
C GLN A 113 -120.34 6.72 -57.19
N PHE A 114 -121.03 7.41 -58.10
CA PHE A 114 -122.45 7.21 -58.35
C PHE A 114 -122.67 6.28 -59.56
N GLU A 115 -123.37 5.17 -59.36
CA GLU A 115 -123.75 4.23 -60.45
C GLU A 115 -124.82 4.83 -61.39
N ASN A 116 -125.68 5.72 -60.88
CA ASN A 116 -126.75 6.35 -61.66
C ASN A 116 -126.23 7.55 -62.47
N LYS A 117 -126.45 7.52 -63.79
CA LYS A 117 -125.99 8.52 -64.77
C LYS A 117 -126.49 9.95 -64.47
N LEU A 118 -127.74 10.09 -64.00
CA LEU A 118 -128.35 11.39 -63.62
C LEU A 118 -127.69 11.99 -62.36
N ARG A 119 -127.42 11.15 -61.35
CA ARG A 119 -126.74 11.60 -60.13
C ARG A 119 -125.30 12.02 -60.43
N LYS A 120 -124.62 11.28 -61.32
CA LYS A 120 -123.27 11.60 -61.79
C LYS A 120 -123.20 12.92 -62.55
N SER A 121 -124.21 13.27 -63.35
CA SER A 121 -124.26 14.57 -64.04
C SER A 121 -124.55 15.72 -63.09
N LEU A 122 -125.47 15.54 -62.13
CA LEU A 122 -125.79 16.56 -61.13
C LEU A 122 -124.62 16.81 -60.17
N SER A 123 -123.94 15.76 -59.69
CA SER A 123 -122.74 15.92 -58.87
C SER A 123 -121.62 16.62 -59.63
N ARG A 124 -121.47 16.31 -60.93
CA ARG A 124 -120.51 16.97 -61.80
C ARG A 124 -120.84 18.45 -61.99
N GLN A 125 -122.11 18.80 -62.20
CA GLN A 125 -122.55 20.19 -62.30
C GLN A 125 -122.28 20.97 -61.01
N ALA A 126 -122.58 20.40 -59.84
CA ALA A 126 -122.31 21.04 -58.55
C ALA A 126 -120.81 21.27 -58.29
N ILE A 127 -119.97 20.32 -58.71
CA ILE A 127 -118.51 20.46 -58.67
C ILE A 127 -118.06 21.56 -59.64
N GLU A 128 -118.57 21.58 -60.88
CA GLU A 128 -118.22 22.58 -61.90
C GLU A 128 -118.66 24.00 -61.50
N ASP A 129 -119.84 24.17 -60.90
CA ASP A 129 -120.31 25.45 -60.38
C ASP A 129 -119.43 25.94 -59.21
N THR A 130 -119.06 25.05 -58.29
CA THR A 130 -118.13 25.37 -57.20
C THR A 130 -116.74 25.72 -57.75
N GLU A 131 -116.26 25.01 -58.77
CA GLU A 131 -115.00 25.32 -59.45
C GLU A 131 -115.03 26.68 -60.16
N ARG A 132 -116.15 27.04 -60.79
CA ARG A 132 -116.34 28.35 -61.43
C ARG A 132 -116.41 29.49 -60.40
N LEU A 133 -117.03 29.27 -59.26
CA LEU A 133 -117.05 30.23 -58.15
C LEU A 133 -115.66 30.39 -57.53
N MET A 134 -114.91 29.30 -57.35
CA MET A 134 -113.51 29.35 -56.89
C MET A 134 -112.58 30.08 -57.88
N GLN A 135 -112.84 30.02 -59.19
CA GLN A 135 -112.06 30.75 -60.20
C GLN A 135 -112.26 32.27 -60.16
N LYS A 136 -113.43 32.74 -59.71
CA LYS A 136 -113.74 34.17 -59.61
C LYS A 136 -113.06 34.86 -58.43
N GLU A 137 -112.66 34.08 -57.42
CA GLU A 137 -111.97 34.57 -56.22
C GLU A 137 -110.45 34.49 -56.40
N ASP A 138 -109.72 35.54 -56.02
CA ASP A 138 -108.26 35.55 -56.11
C ASP A 138 -107.63 34.76 -54.95
N LEU A 139 -107.39 33.48 -55.20
CA LEU A 139 -106.79 32.53 -54.27
C LEU A 139 -105.39 32.96 -53.77
N LYS A 140 -104.72 33.93 -54.39
CA LYS A 140 -103.38 34.42 -53.97
C LYS A 140 -103.42 35.25 -52.68
N ASN A 141 -104.50 35.97 -52.40
CA ASN A 141 -104.60 36.84 -51.23
C ASN A 141 -104.95 36.10 -49.93
N LEU A 142 -105.36 34.82 -50.03
CA LEU A 142 -105.74 33.98 -48.90
C LEU A 142 -104.58 33.17 -48.32
N ILE A 143 -103.42 33.20 -48.99
CA ILE A 143 -102.19 32.56 -48.58
C ILE A 143 -101.65 33.25 -47.31
N PRO A 144 -101.37 32.51 -46.21
CA PRO A 144 -100.76 33.12 -45.03
C PRO A 144 -99.40 33.73 -45.41
N LYS A 145 -99.25 35.04 -45.20
CA LYS A 145 -97.99 35.78 -45.33
C LYS A 145 -97.38 35.98 -43.94
N ILE A 146 -96.05 35.87 -43.84
CA ILE A 146 -95.34 36.29 -42.64
C ILE A 146 -95.46 37.82 -42.57
N PRO A 147 -95.93 38.39 -41.44
CA PRO A 147 -96.06 39.84 -41.35
C PRO A 147 -94.68 40.49 -41.39
N TYR A 148 -94.55 41.59 -42.16
CA TYR A 148 -93.27 42.24 -42.45
C TYR A 148 -92.50 42.65 -41.18
N TYR A 149 -93.20 43.11 -40.13
CA TYR A 149 -92.57 43.55 -38.88
C TYR A 149 -91.83 42.41 -38.15
N LYS A 150 -92.32 41.16 -38.24
CA LYS A 150 -91.63 40.01 -37.65
C LYS A 150 -90.34 39.72 -38.41
N LEU A 151 -90.38 39.74 -39.74
CA LEU A 151 -89.18 39.57 -40.58
C LEU A 151 -88.14 40.65 -40.28
N VAL A 152 -88.55 41.91 -40.14
CA VAL A 152 -87.63 43.02 -39.82
C VAL A 152 -87.03 42.87 -38.42
N SER A 153 -87.84 42.59 -37.39
CA SER A 153 -87.34 42.36 -36.03
C SER A 153 -86.30 41.24 -35.97
N PHE A 154 -86.55 40.17 -36.72
CA PHE A 154 -85.65 39.04 -36.83
C PHE A 154 -84.34 39.37 -37.55
N ILE A 155 -84.39 40.11 -38.66
CA ILE A 155 -83.19 40.60 -39.35
C ILE A 155 -82.38 41.51 -38.43
N ILE A 156 -83.04 42.38 -37.66
CA ILE A 156 -82.38 43.24 -36.67
C ILE A 156 -81.65 42.39 -35.63
N ILE A 157 -82.27 41.34 -35.06
CA ILE A 157 -81.62 40.46 -34.08
C ILE A 157 -80.39 39.77 -34.67
N ILE A 158 -80.46 39.29 -35.92
CA ILE A 158 -79.32 38.67 -36.59
C ILE A 158 -78.20 39.70 -36.83
N ILE A 159 -78.53 40.91 -37.26
CA ILE A 159 -77.54 41.97 -37.49
C ILE A 159 -76.90 42.42 -36.18
N THR A 160 -77.67 42.62 -35.11
CA THR A 160 -77.14 43.05 -33.81
C THR A 160 -76.25 41.97 -33.18
N THR A 161 -76.64 40.69 -33.28
CA THR A 161 -75.80 39.57 -32.80
C THR A 161 -74.50 39.46 -33.59
N LEU A 162 -74.55 39.60 -34.92
CA LEU A 162 -73.35 39.60 -35.75
C LEU A 162 -72.44 40.79 -35.44
N LEU A 163 -73.00 41.99 -35.23
CA LEU A 163 -72.26 43.20 -34.90
C LEU A 163 -71.59 43.10 -33.53
N LEU A 164 -72.28 42.57 -32.52
CA LEU A 164 -71.66 42.29 -31.21
C LEU A 164 -70.46 41.34 -31.33
N ALA A 165 -70.57 40.29 -32.15
CA ALA A 165 -69.48 39.35 -32.35
C ALA A 165 -68.23 40.02 -32.96
N THR A 166 -68.40 41.05 -33.81
CA THR A 166 -67.27 41.78 -34.41
C THR A 166 -66.59 42.80 -33.48
N LEU A 167 -67.30 43.30 -32.47
CA LEU A 167 -66.75 44.28 -31.52
C LEU A 167 -65.84 43.65 -30.45
N ILE A 168 -66.00 42.35 -30.21
CA ILE A 168 -65.19 41.64 -29.20
C ILE A 168 -63.83 41.32 -29.82
N GLU A 169 -62.77 41.96 -29.32
CA GLU A 169 -61.40 41.66 -29.72
C GLU A 169 -61.09 40.16 -29.55
N GLY A 170 -60.49 39.57 -30.58
CA GLY A 170 -60.12 38.15 -30.58
C GLY A 170 -61.22 37.16 -30.97
N SER A 171 -62.46 37.61 -31.26
CA SER A 171 -63.56 36.71 -31.66
C SER A 171 -63.26 35.88 -32.92
N ALA A 172 -62.68 36.52 -33.95
CA ALA A 172 -62.26 35.86 -35.19
C ALA A 172 -61.17 34.80 -34.94
N ASN A 173 -60.19 35.10 -34.07
CA ASN A 173 -59.14 34.17 -33.71
C ASN A 173 -59.69 32.98 -32.92
N SER A 174 -60.63 33.21 -32.00
CA SER A 174 -61.30 32.16 -31.23
C SER A 174 -62.14 31.23 -32.12
N LEU A 175 -62.87 31.77 -33.10
CA LEU A 175 -63.56 30.95 -34.11
C LEU A 175 -62.58 30.10 -34.91
N ASN A 176 -61.45 30.67 -35.33
CA ASN A 176 -60.41 29.93 -36.04
C ASN A 176 -59.80 28.82 -35.18
N ARG A 177 -59.61 29.06 -33.87
CA ARG A 177 -59.14 28.02 -32.93
C ARG A 177 -60.14 26.87 -32.76
N ILE A 178 -61.44 27.16 -32.70
CA ILE A 178 -62.49 26.14 -32.62
C ILE A 178 -62.55 25.32 -33.92
N TYR A 179 -62.49 25.97 -35.08
CA TYR A 179 -62.48 25.27 -36.38
C TYR A 179 -61.22 24.43 -36.56
N SER A 180 -60.07 25.00 -36.22
CA SER A 180 -58.76 24.34 -36.23
C SER A 180 -58.49 23.59 -34.92
N TYR A 181 -59.46 22.77 -34.47
CA TYR A 181 -59.39 22.09 -33.18
C TYR A 181 -58.13 21.22 -33.01
N ASN A 182 -57.63 20.64 -34.11
CA ASN A 182 -56.44 19.79 -34.12
C ASN A 182 -55.10 20.54 -34.00
N GLN A 183 -55.09 21.87 -34.06
CA GLN A 183 -53.88 22.65 -33.87
C GLN A 183 -53.70 23.03 -32.39
N LEU A 184 -52.46 22.91 -31.92
CA LEU A 184 -52.05 23.43 -30.61
C LEU A 184 -51.90 24.94 -30.72
N PHE A 185 -52.63 25.66 -29.88
CA PHE A 185 -52.50 27.10 -29.73
C PHE A 185 -52.05 27.36 -28.29
N ASP A 186 -50.85 27.92 -28.15
CA ASP A 186 -50.36 28.33 -26.84
C ASP A 186 -51.13 29.57 -26.37
N PRO A 187 -51.61 29.59 -25.12
CA PRO A 187 -52.29 30.75 -24.60
C PRO A 187 -51.30 31.93 -24.44
N PRO A 188 -51.79 33.18 -24.53
CA PRO A 188 -50.95 34.34 -24.26
C PRO A 188 -50.54 34.35 -22.79
N THR A 189 -49.26 34.09 -22.50
CA THR A 189 -48.72 34.15 -21.14
C THR A 189 -48.22 35.57 -20.83
N PRO A 190 -48.45 36.11 -19.62
CA PRO A 190 -48.04 37.47 -19.24
C PRO A 190 -46.52 37.63 -19.12
N PHE A 191 -45.82 36.51 -18.96
CA PHE A 191 -44.38 36.45 -18.88
C PHE A 191 -43.86 35.10 -19.38
N LYS A 192 -42.55 35.00 -19.61
CA LYS A 192 -41.84 33.75 -19.89
C LYS A 192 -40.71 33.59 -18.89
N ILE A 193 -40.65 32.44 -18.23
CA ILE A 193 -39.56 32.10 -17.32
C ILE A 193 -38.40 31.56 -18.18
N LYS A 194 -37.26 32.26 -18.18
CA LYS A 194 -36.03 31.82 -18.85
C LYS A 194 -35.10 31.22 -17.79
N ALA A 195 -34.76 29.94 -17.94
CA ALA A 195 -33.69 29.32 -17.17
C ALA A 195 -32.36 29.54 -17.91
N ASN A 196 -31.33 30.06 -17.24
CA ASN A 196 -30.04 30.34 -17.89
C ASN A 196 -29.40 29.05 -18.49
N GLN A 197 -28.79 29.19 -19.68
CA GLN A 197 -28.08 28.18 -20.45
C GLN A 197 -26.62 27.96 -20.03
N SER A 198 -26.02 28.82 -19.20
CA SER A 198 -24.57 28.76 -18.90
C SER A 198 -24.18 27.97 -17.63
N LEU A 199 -25.03 27.08 -17.13
CA LEU A 199 -24.61 26.13 -16.10
C LEU A 199 -23.69 25.09 -16.76
N ILE A 200 -22.51 24.86 -16.18
CA ILE A 200 -21.65 23.74 -16.57
C ILE A 200 -22.53 22.48 -16.41
N SER A 201 -22.69 21.68 -17.45
CA SER A 201 -23.62 20.53 -17.41
C SER A 201 -23.23 19.48 -16.37
N GLU A 202 -21.96 19.49 -15.95
CA GLU A 202 -21.34 18.51 -15.05
C GLU A 202 -20.66 19.21 -13.87
N TYR A 203 -21.03 18.84 -12.64
CA TYR A 203 -20.42 19.33 -11.39
C TYR A 203 -19.79 18.18 -10.60
N PRO A 204 -18.70 18.39 -9.84
CA PRO A 204 -18.18 17.40 -8.91
C PRO A 204 -19.18 17.09 -7.77
N SER A 205 -19.23 15.84 -7.33
CA SER A 205 -20.05 15.45 -6.16
C SER A 205 -19.71 16.30 -4.93
N GLY A 206 -20.75 16.77 -4.24
CA GLY A 206 -20.64 17.63 -3.06
C GLY A 206 -20.47 19.12 -3.36
N SER A 207 -20.56 19.54 -4.63
CA SER A 207 -20.51 20.96 -5.00
C SER A 207 -21.84 21.67 -4.70
N ASP A 208 -21.75 22.96 -4.39
CA ASP A 208 -22.91 23.85 -4.30
C ASP A 208 -23.24 24.40 -5.69
N VAL A 209 -24.46 24.16 -6.15
CA VAL A 209 -24.91 24.57 -7.50
C VAL A 209 -26.02 25.60 -7.39
N SER A 210 -25.69 26.85 -7.71
CA SER A 210 -26.65 27.95 -7.78
C SER A 210 -27.33 28.00 -9.14
N ILE A 211 -28.64 27.78 -9.16
CA ILE A 211 -29.49 27.97 -10.34
C ILE A 211 -30.23 29.30 -10.23
N PHE A 212 -30.53 29.90 -11.38
CA PHE A 212 -31.37 31.08 -11.43
C PHE A 212 -32.32 31.09 -12.62
N PHE A 213 -33.48 31.68 -12.38
CA PHE A 213 -34.54 31.91 -13.35
C PHE A 213 -34.74 33.41 -13.52
N GLU A 214 -34.88 33.86 -14.75
CA GLU A 214 -35.09 35.26 -15.10
C GLU A 214 -36.43 35.42 -15.81
N ILE A 215 -37.17 36.45 -15.45
CA ILE A 215 -38.42 36.82 -16.10
C ILE A 215 -38.24 38.15 -16.82
N ASP A 216 -38.31 38.09 -18.14
CA ASP A 216 -38.18 39.23 -19.04
C ASP A 216 -39.57 39.83 -19.33
N SER A 217 -40.19 40.43 -18.32
CA SER A 217 -41.51 41.09 -18.40
C SER A 217 -41.67 42.18 -17.33
N PRO A 218 -42.41 43.28 -17.59
CA PRO A 218 -42.72 44.32 -16.59
C PRO A 218 -43.51 43.78 -15.39
N GLU A 219 -44.34 42.76 -15.61
CA GLU A 219 -45.10 42.07 -14.57
C GLU A 219 -44.46 40.69 -14.30
N TYR A 220 -43.98 40.50 -13.07
CA TYR A 220 -43.42 39.23 -12.60
C TYR A 220 -44.09 38.78 -11.29
N PRO A 221 -44.29 37.47 -11.08
CA PRO A 221 -44.90 36.95 -9.86
C PRO A 221 -43.97 37.13 -8.64
N THR A 222 -44.54 37.24 -7.45
CA THR A 222 -43.76 37.31 -6.21
C THR A 222 -42.94 36.04 -5.95
N ASP A 223 -43.50 34.89 -6.32
CA ASP A 223 -42.91 33.58 -6.15
C ASP A 223 -43.09 32.68 -7.37
N ILE A 224 -42.10 31.81 -7.59
CA ILE A 224 -42.20 30.67 -8.49
C ILE A 224 -41.99 29.38 -7.70
N MET A 225 -42.60 28.30 -8.15
CA MET A 225 -42.40 26.97 -7.61
C MET A 225 -41.28 26.28 -8.38
N LEU A 226 -40.14 26.07 -7.73
CA LEU A 226 -39.09 25.19 -8.22
C LEU A 226 -39.48 23.76 -7.91
N HIS A 227 -39.36 22.89 -8.91
CA HIS A 227 -39.49 21.45 -8.78
C HIS A 227 -38.16 20.80 -9.12
N TRP A 228 -37.79 19.75 -8.39
CA TRP A 228 -36.69 18.89 -8.78
C TRP A 228 -36.97 17.43 -8.45
N ILE A 229 -36.32 16.56 -9.22
CA ILE A 229 -36.33 15.12 -9.00
C ILE A 229 -34.93 14.69 -8.59
N SER A 230 -34.84 14.06 -7.41
CA SER A 230 -33.64 13.43 -6.89
C SER A 230 -33.95 11.97 -6.53
N ASN A 231 -33.22 11.01 -7.08
CA ASN A 231 -33.40 9.58 -6.77
C ASN A 231 -34.88 9.10 -6.82
N ASN A 232 -35.63 9.51 -7.84
CA ASN A 232 -37.07 9.27 -8.03
C ASN A 232 -38.02 9.90 -6.99
N GLN A 233 -37.52 10.74 -6.09
CA GLN A 233 -38.35 11.59 -5.23
C GLN A 233 -38.56 12.95 -5.89
N HIS A 234 -39.78 13.46 -5.81
CA HIS A 234 -40.17 14.74 -6.39
C HIS A 234 -40.38 15.75 -5.28
N ASP A 235 -39.53 16.76 -5.24
CA ASP A 235 -39.57 17.84 -4.27
C ASP A 235 -39.99 19.15 -4.95
N SER A 236 -40.55 20.06 -4.16
CA SER A 236 -40.90 21.39 -4.65
C SER A 236 -40.71 22.45 -3.58
N LEU A 237 -40.19 23.61 -3.97
CA LEU A 237 -39.96 24.75 -3.09
C LEU A 237 -40.43 26.04 -3.76
N LYS A 238 -41.01 26.95 -2.97
CA LYS A 238 -41.31 28.30 -3.42
C LYS A 238 -40.05 29.18 -3.29
N ILE A 239 -39.65 29.82 -4.39
CA ILE A 239 -38.54 30.77 -4.43
C ILE A 239 -39.13 32.16 -4.65
N LEU A 240 -38.64 33.13 -3.87
CA LEU A 240 -39.04 34.53 -3.96
C LEU A 240 -38.20 35.27 -5.01
N SER A 241 -38.82 36.26 -5.66
CA SER A 241 -38.15 37.14 -6.62
C SER A 241 -37.29 38.20 -5.94
N GLU A 242 -36.05 38.35 -6.40
CA GLU A 242 -35.22 39.53 -6.19
C GLU A 242 -35.09 40.27 -7.54
N ASN A 243 -35.88 41.34 -7.73
CA ASN A 243 -35.89 42.14 -8.96
C ASN A 243 -36.12 41.34 -10.28
N GLY A 244 -37.04 40.38 -10.28
CA GLY A 244 -37.35 39.55 -11.46
C GLY A 244 -36.38 38.36 -11.65
N ILE A 245 -35.45 38.16 -10.72
CA ILE A 245 -34.51 37.04 -10.69
C ILE A 245 -34.81 36.15 -9.48
N TYR A 246 -34.94 34.85 -9.71
CA TYR A 246 -35.17 33.85 -8.66
C TYR A 246 -33.91 33.01 -8.54
N ARG A 247 -33.29 32.99 -7.36
CA ARG A 247 -32.08 32.21 -7.08
C ARG A 247 -32.36 31.08 -6.12
N TYR A 248 -31.78 29.93 -6.40
CA TYR A 248 -31.73 28.82 -5.46
C TYR A 248 -30.40 28.09 -5.57
N THR A 249 -29.81 27.76 -4.43
CA THR A 249 -28.57 27.00 -4.36
C THR A 249 -28.87 25.62 -3.81
N PHE A 250 -28.58 24.59 -4.60
CA PHE A 250 -28.51 23.24 -4.08
C PHE A 250 -27.17 23.08 -3.36
N ASN A 251 -27.22 22.92 -2.04
CA ASN A 251 -26.02 22.70 -1.24
C ASN A 251 -25.64 21.22 -1.25
N ASN A 252 -24.35 20.90 -1.37
CA ASN A 252 -23.80 19.55 -1.25
C ASN A 252 -24.50 18.51 -2.17
N LEU A 253 -24.58 18.78 -3.48
CA LEU A 253 -25.29 17.89 -4.41
C LEU A 253 -24.54 16.56 -4.62
N GLN A 254 -25.14 15.43 -4.20
CA GLN A 254 -24.53 14.09 -4.27
C GLN A 254 -25.01 13.25 -5.48
N SER A 255 -26.18 13.57 -6.03
CA SER A 255 -26.81 12.86 -7.14
C SER A 255 -27.19 13.83 -8.25
N SER A 256 -27.42 13.31 -9.47
CA SER A 256 -27.91 14.15 -10.57
C SER A 256 -29.36 14.54 -10.32
N HIS A 257 -29.69 15.81 -10.52
CA HIS A 257 -31.03 16.35 -10.29
C HIS A 257 -31.62 16.87 -11.59
N VAL A 258 -32.90 16.59 -11.83
CA VAL A 258 -33.67 17.20 -12.94
C VAL A 258 -34.57 18.26 -12.34
N TYR A 259 -34.47 19.51 -12.81
CA TYR A 259 -35.18 20.64 -12.22
C TYR A 259 -35.94 21.47 -13.26
N TRP A 260 -37.07 22.06 -12.86
CA TRP A 260 -37.83 23.04 -13.64
C TRP A 260 -38.58 24.00 -12.71
N ALA A 261 -38.90 25.19 -13.20
CA ALA A 261 -39.75 26.14 -12.48
C ALA A 261 -41.16 26.18 -13.08
N SER A 262 -42.16 26.39 -12.22
CA SER A 262 -43.54 26.62 -12.63
C SER A 262 -44.20 27.69 -11.77
N HIS A 263 -45.17 28.39 -12.33
CA HIS A 263 -46.04 29.33 -11.63
C HIS A 263 -47.48 29.13 -12.09
N LYS A 264 -48.41 28.99 -11.14
CA LYS A 264 -49.83 28.73 -11.39
C LYS A 264 -50.62 30.03 -11.31
N SER A 265 -51.53 30.25 -12.24
CA SER A 265 -52.43 31.41 -12.22
C SER A 265 -53.29 31.41 -10.97
N GLU A 266 -53.38 32.57 -10.29
CA GLU A 266 -54.28 32.78 -9.15
C GLU A 266 -55.71 33.18 -9.58
N LYS A 267 -55.92 33.47 -10.87
CA LYS A 267 -57.20 33.95 -11.40
C LYS A 267 -58.07 32.79 -11.91
N TYR A 268 -59.31 32.70 -11.40
CA TYR A 268 -60.31 31.72 -11.85
C TYR A 268 -60.66 31.83 -13.35
N PHE A 269 -60.58 33.03 -13.93
CA PHE A 269 -60.79 33.28 -15.36
C PHE A 269 -59.47 33.70 -15.99
N SER A 270 -58.68 32.74 -16.45
CA SER A 270 -57.42 33.01 -17.14
C SER A 270 -57.27 32.13 -18.37
N ALA A 271 -56.61 32.67 -19.40
CA ALA A 271 -56.29 31.94 -20.62
C ALA A 271 -55.19 30.90 -20.40
N TRP A 272 -54.46 30.96 -19.28
CA TRP A 272 -53.34 30.09 -18.96
C TRP A 272 -53.45 29.60 -17.51
N ASP A 273 -53.20 28.31 -17.30
CA ASP A 273 -53.25 27.71 -15.96
C ASP A 273 -51.89 27.71 -15.27
N THR A 274 -50.82 27.39 -16.01
CA THR A 274 -49.46 27.27 -15.47
C THR A 274 -48.44 27.70 -16.51
N VAL A 275 -47.51 28.57 -16.11
CA VAL A 275 -46.32 28.94 -16.90
C VAL A 275 -45.13 28.23 -16.30
N GLY A 276 -44.36 27.49 -17.09
CA GLY A 276 -43.18 26.78 -16.60
C GLY A 276 -42.04 26.71 -17.60
N THR A 277 -40.89 26.24 -17.13
CA THR A 277 -39.70 25.99 -17.95
C THR A 277 -39.63 24.54 -18.40
N MET A 278 -38.90 24.28 -19.48
CA MET A 278 -38.47 22.90 -19.78
C MET A 278 -37.56 22.38 -18.67
N ALA A 279 -37.62 21.08 -18.41
CA ALA A 279 -36.76 20.42 -17.44
C ALA A 279 -35.29 20.47 -17.88
N LYS A 280 -34.40 20.82 -16.95
CA LYS A 280 -32.95 20.80 -17.13
C LYS A 280 -32.31 19.82 -16.16
N GLN A 281 -31.19 19.22 -16.57
CA GLN A 281 -30.48 18.24 -15.76
C GLN A 281 -29.15 18.81 -15.27
N ILE A 282 -28.89 18.65 -13.97
CA ILE A 282 -27.58 18.84 -13.33
C ILE A 282 -26.94 17.46 -13.25
N THR A 283 -25.81 17.26 -13.92
CA THR A 283 -25.07 15.98 -13.88
C THR A 283 -23.99 16.05 -12.82
N ILE A 284 -23.89 15.02 -11.97
CA ILE A 284 -22.82 14.91 -10.96
C ILE A 284 -21.77 13.89 -11.38
N ILE A 285 -20.50 14.33 -11.40
CA ILE A 285 -19.33 13.46 -11.58
C ILE A 285 -18.78 13.09 -10.21
N LYS A 286 -18.64 11.80 -9.94
CA LYS A 286 -17.97 11.29 -8.75
C LYS A 286 -16.45 11.39 -8.89
N ARG A 287 -15.78 11.82 -7.82
CA ARG A 287 -14.32 11.80 -7.73
C ARG A 287 -13.82 10.35 -7.70
N PRO A 288 -12.64 10.06 -8.27
CA PRO A 288 -12.06 8.72 -8.23
C PRO A 288 -11.67 8.32 -6.83
N GLN A 289 -11.97 7.08 -6.47
CA GLN A 289 -11.59 6.45 -5.22
C GLN A 289 -10.61 5.30 -5.47
N ILE A 290 -9.70 5.13 -4.53
CA ILE A 290 -8.74 4.05 -4.55
C ILE A 290 -9.41 2.83 -3.91
N GLU A 291 -9.56 1.76 -4.68
CA GLU A 291 -10.19 0.52 -4.24
C GLU A 291 -9.20 -0.34 -3.45
N ASP A 292 -7.96 -0.45 -3.95
CA ASP A 292 -6.90 -1.24 -3.34
C ASP A 292 -5.52 -0.66 -3.67
N ILE A 293 -4.60 -0.72 -2.71
CA ILE A 293 -3.19 -0.39 -2.90
C ILE A 293 -2.36 -1.50 -2.29
N LYS A 294 -1.41 -1.99 -3.08
CA LYS A 294 -0.39 -2.93 -2.63
C LYS A 294 0.98 -2.37 -2.89
N PHE A 295 1.80 -2.34 -1.86
CA PHE A 295 3.21 -2.00 -1.95
C PHE A 295 4.02 -3.26 -1.75
N LYS A 296 4.89 -3.57 -2.71
CA LYS A 296 5.85 -4.67 -2.62
C LYS A 296 7.24 -4.07 -2.48
N VAL A 297 7.85 -4.25 -1.31
CA VAL A 297 9.23 -3.82 -1.05
C VAL A 297 10.14 -5.03 -1.29
N GLN A 298 10.96 -4.97 -2.32
CA GLN A 298 12.01 -5.93 -2.59
C GLN A 298 13.34 -5.40 -2.03
N PRO A 299 13.91 -6.02 -0.97
CA PRO A 299 15.21 -5.64 -0.45
C PRO A 299 16.33 -5.81 -1.49
N PRO A 300 17.47 -5.10 -1.34
CA PRO A 300 18.67 -5.31 -2.13
C PRO A 300 19.12 -6.78 -2.15
N ALA A 301 19.80 -7.19 -3.22
CA ALA A 301 20.23 -8.57 -3.40
C ALA A 301 21.16 -9.07 -2.28
N TYR A 302 22.04 -8.20 -1.76
CA TYR A 302 23.00 -8.55 -0.70
C TYR A 302 22.33 -8.96 0.62
N ALA A 303 21.17 -8.39 0.93
CA ALA A 303 20.45 -8.68 2.17
C ALA A 303 19.85 -10.11 2.20
N ASN A 304 19.71 -10.75 1.03
CA ASN A 304 19.11 -12.07 0.83
C ASN A 304 17.74 -12.26 1.56
N LEU A 305 16.97 -11.17 1.66
CA LEU A 305 15.66 -11.15 2.30
C LEU A 305 14.53 -11.35 1.28
N ARG A 306 13.45 -11.99 1.74
CA ARG A 306 12.20 -12.07 0.95
C ARG A 306 11.57 -10.69 0.88
N TYR A 307 10.85 -10.43 -0.21
CA TYR A 307 10.05 -9.22 -0.33
C TYR A 307 8.98 -9.14 0.76
N GLN A 308 8.62 -7.92 1.13
CA GLN A 308 7.54 -7.61 2.06
C GLN A 308 6.39 -6.96 1.31
N GLU A 309 5.16 -7.32 1.66
CA GLU A 309 3.95 -6.72 1.10
C GLU A 309 3.24 -5.87 2.16
N PHE A 310 2.88 -4.66 1.78
CA PHE A 310 2.08 -3.74 2.60
C PHE A 310 0.78 -3.42 1.87
N ASN A 311 -0.31 -3.35 2.62
CA ASN A 311 -1.63 -2.99 2.10
C ASN A 311 -1.96 -1.52 2.43
N SER A 312 -3.15 -1.09 2.00
CA SER A 312 -3.63 0.27 2.20
C SER A 312 -3.76 0.72 3.67
N SER A 313 -3.83 -0.21 4.64
CA SER A 313 -4.01 0.11 6.06
C SER A 313 -2.74 0.59 6.75
N VAL A 314 -1.57 0.35 6.16
CA VAL A 314 -0.29 0.67 6.78
C VAL A 314 0.11 2.09 6.40
N ALA A 315 0.19 2.99 7.38
CA ALA A 315 0.61 4.38 7.14
C ALA A 315 2.14 4.54 6.97
N GLN A 316 2.94 3.56 7.40
CA GLN A 316 4.40 3.62 7.36
C GLN A 316 5.01 2.35 6.76
N ILE A 317 5.80 2.52 5.70
CA ILE A 317 6.52 1.45 5.01
C ILE A 317 7.97 1.49 5.49
N ASN A 318 8.46 0.37 6.03
CA ASN A 318 9.86 0.23 6.40
C ASN A 318 10.60 -0.50 5.28
N ALA A 319 11.74 0.02 4.86
CA ALA A 319 12.55 -0.58 3.79
C ALA A 319 14.04 -0.38 4.07
N LEU A 320 14.88 -1.33 3.64
CA LEU A 320 16.33 -1.16 3.67
C LEU A 320 16.74 -0.16 2.59
N LYS A 321 17.79 0.65 2.84
CA LYS A 321 18.33 1.56 1.83
C LYS A 321 18.69 0.81 0.54
N GLY A 322 18.31 1.35 -0.62
CA GLY A 322 18.48 0.71 -1.93
C GLY A 322 17.41 -0.34 -2.26
N SER A 323 16.39 -0.53 -1.43
CA SER A 323 15.25 -1.40 -1.76
C SER A 323 14.44 -0.86 -2.93
N LYS A 324 13.85 -1.77 -3.70
CA LYS A 324 12.93 -1.43 -4.80
C LYS A 324 11.49 -1.56 -4.33
N LEU A 325 10.75 -0.46 -4.35
CA LEU A 325 9.32 -0.39 -4.04
C LEU A 325 8.51 -0.48 -5.34
N THR A 326 7.74 -1.55 -5.49
CA THR A 326 6.73 -1.66 -6.54
C THR A 326 5.37 -1.34 -5.96
N SER A 327 4.72 -0.27 -6.43
CA SER A 327 3.36 0.08 -6.00
C SER A 327 2.35 -0.38 -7.05
N GLU A 328 1.32 -1.09 -6.63
CA GLU A 328 0.15 -1.45 -7.44
C GLU A 328 -1.09 -0.72 -6.92
N VAL A 329 -1.70 0.12 -7.75
CA VAL A 329 -2.89 0.90 -7.39
C VAL A 329 -4.07 0.48 -8.28
N ARG A 330 -5.22 0.27 -7.66
CA ARG A 330 -6.51 -0.01 -8.32
C ARG A 330 -7.56 1.00 -7.89
N SER A 331 -8.40 1.43 -8.83
CA SER A 331 -9.45 2.43 -8.62
C SER A 331 -10.82 1.89 -9.00
N ASP A 332 -11.86 2.46 -8.39
CA ASP A 332 -13.28 2.20 -8.67
C ASP A 332 -13.72 2.64 -10.07
N GLN A 333 -12.97 3.53 -10.72
CA GLN A 333 -13.27 4.06 -12.05
C GLN A 333 -12.05 4.08 -12.98
N LEU A 334 -12.31 4.31 -14.26
CA LEU A 334 -11.27 4.50 -15.27
C LEU A 334 -10.51 5.82 -15.02
N LEU A 335 -9.20 5.69 -14.82
CA LEU A 335 -8.30 6.82 -14.58
C LEU A 335 -7.63 7.31 -15.86
N SER A 336 -7.38 8.62 -15.93
CA SER A 336 -6.57 9.27 -16.96
C SER A 336 -5.09 9.24 -16.59
N SER A 337 -4.78 9.51 -15.32
CA SER A 337 -3.43 9.41 -14.74
C SER A 337 -3.47 8.95 -13.28
N CYS A 338 -2.39 8.31 -12.87
CA CYS A 338 -2.08 8.00 -11.48
C CYS A 338 -0.65 8.42 -11.21
N GLU A 339 -0.44 9.17 -10.14
CA GLU A 339 0.83 9.83 -9.84
C GLU A 339 1.18 9.66 -8.36
N ILE A 340 2.45 9.43 -8.07
CA ILE A 340 3.01 9.51 -6.72
C ILE A 340 3.67 10.88 -6.57
N ILE A 341 3.20 11.66 -5.62
CA ILE A 341 3.76 12.97 -5.27
C ILE A 341 4.68 12.77 -4.05
N ARG A 342 5.96 13.11 -4.19
CA ARG A 342 6.97 13.01 -3.12
C ARG A 342 7.05 14.32 -2.34
N ASP A 343 7.68 14.30 -1.17
CA ASP A 343 7.88 15.49 -0.31
C ASP A 343 8.49 16.71 -1.06
N ASN A 344 9.39 16.46 -2.02
CA ASN A 344 10.02 17.51 -2.83
C ASN A 344 9.13 18.06 -3.96
N LYS A 345 7.84 17.71 -3.98
CA LYS A 345 6.87 17.98 -5.08
C LYS A 345 7.26 17.35 -6.42
N ASP A 346 8.21 16.43 -6.42
CA ASP A 346 8.49 15.59 -7.57
C ASP A 346 7.33 14.61 -7.77
N THR A 347 6.89 14.45 -9.02
CA THR A 347 5.72 13.65 -9.37
C THR A 347 6.13 12.51 -10.28
N LEU A 348 5.92 11.29 -9.82
CA LEU A 348 6.23 10.09 -10.58
C LEU A 348 4.95 9.47 -11.14
N LYS A 349 4.82 9.43 -12.47
CA LYS A 349 3.65 8.85 -13.14
C LYS A 349 3.71 7.34 -13.13
N LEU A 350 2.60 6.70 -12.79
CA LEU A 350 2.46 5.25 -12.85
C LEU A 350 2.12 4.81 -14.27
N ASN A 351 2.57 3.60 -14.62
CA ASN A 351 2.26 2.97 -15.91
C ASN A 351 1.03 2.09 -15.77
N LYS A 352 0.11 2.18 -16.73
CA LYS A 352 -1.08 1.33 -16.76
C LYS A 352 -0.72 -0.08 -17.25
N LYS A 353 -1.02 -1.09 -16.43
CA LYS A 353 -0.85 -2.51 -16.75
C LYS A 353 -2.15 -3.26 -16.49
N GLY A 354 -2.95 -3.46 -17.54
CA GLY A 354 -4.30 -4.04 -17.43
C GLY A 354 -5.25 -3.12 -16.66
N ASN A 355 -5.82 -3.63 -15.56
CA ASN A 355 -6.70 -2.88 -14.66
C ASN A 355 -5.97 -2.28 -13.43
N LYS A 356 -4.64 -2.22 -13.46
CA LYS A 356 -3.81 -1.71 -12.37
C LYS A 356 -2.85 -0.65 -12.89
N TRP A 357 -2.43 0.22 -11.99
CA TRP A 357 -1.36 1.19 -12.20
C TRP A 357 -0.14 0.74 -11.40
N VAL A 358 1.01 0.63 -12.07
CA VAL A 358 2.23 0.09 -11.49
C VAL A 358 3.38 1.06 -11.70
N THR A 359 4.21 1.23 -10.67
CA THR A 359 5.52 1.84 -10.82
C THR A 359 6.53 1.21 -9.88
N ASP A 360 7.79 1.40 -10.24
CA ASP A 360 8.95 0.97 -9.48
C ASP A 360 9.72 2.22 -9.02
N LEU A 361 9.99 2.29 -7.72
CA LEU A 361 10.74 3.39 -7.09
C LEU A 361 11.90 2.81 -6.28
N GLU A 362 13.09 3.40 -6.40
CA GLU A 362 14.22 3.06 -5.55
C GLU A 362 14.22 3.90 -4.27
N LEU A 363 14.33 3.24 -3.12
CA LEU A 363 14.18 3.83 -1.80
C LEU A 363 15.55 4.12 -1.17
N ASN A 364 16.00 5.38 -1.27
CA ASN A 364 17.31 5.79 -0.79
C ASN A 364 17.27 6.73 0.42
N ASN A 365 16.20 7.52 0.56
CA ASN A 365 16.05 8.53 1.62
C ASN A 365 14.69 8.40 2.30
N LYS A 366 14.61 8.86 3.55
CA LYS A 366 13.32 9.02 4.25
C LYS A 366 12.48 10.06 3.50
N GLU A 367 11.22 9.72 3.24
CA GLU A 367 10.30 10.61 2.52
C GLU A 367 8.85 10.20 2.76
N SER A 368 7.93 11.12 2.54
CA SER A 368 6.50 10.86 2.47
C SER A 368 6.05 10.86 1.01
N ILE A 369 5.15 9.94 0.69
CA ILE A 369 4.53 9.82 -0.63
C ILE A 369 3.02 9.99 -0.53
N GLU A 370 2.43 10.76 -1.44
CA GLU A 370 1.00 10.89 -1.64
C GLU A 370 0.61 10.21 -2.95
N ILE A 371 -0.40 9.32 -2.91
CA ILE A 371 -0.97 8.76 -4.14
C ILE A 371 -2.12 9.65 -4.61
N ALA A 372 -1.93 10.27 -5.77
CA ALA A 372 -2.93 11.06 -6.46
C ALA A 372 -3.47 10.31 -7.68
N ILE A 373 -4.80 10.22 -7.78
CA ILE A 373 -5.47 9.64 -8.96
C ILE A 373 -6.40 10.64 -9.60
N TYR A 374 -6.41 10.64 -10.93
CA TYR A 374 -7.20 11.55 -11.75
C TYR A 374 -8.11 10.75 -12.67
N ASN A 375 -9.39 11.10 -12.70
CA ASN A 375 -10.33 10.50 -13.65
C ASN A 375 -10.21 11.17 -15.03
N ASN A 376 -10.98 10.68 -16.01
CA ASN A 376 -11.03 11.25 -17.37
C ASN A 376 -11.54 12.70 -17.45
N ARG A 377 -12.06 13.26 -16.34
CA ARG A 377 -12.49 14.65 -16.20
C ARG A 377 -11.49 15.50 -15.41
N ASN A 378 -10.28 14.99 -15.18
CA ASN A 378 -9.21 15.61 -14.39
C ASN A 378 -9.59 15.93 -12.94
N LEU A 379 -10.57 15.23 -12.36
CA LEU A 379 -10.90 15.35 -10.94
C LEU A 379 -9.95 14.47 -10.12
N LYS A 380 -9.28 15.09 -9.14
CA LYS A 380 -8.45 14.41 -8.13
C LYS A 380 -9.33 13.72 -7.07
N ASN A 381 -8.83 12.60 -6.54
CA ASN A 381 -9.38 11.98 -5.32
C ASN A 381 -9.54 13.00 -4.18
N GLU A 382 -10.58 12.79 -3.37
CA GLU A 382 -10.96 13.72 -2.30
C GLU A 382 -10.07 13.58 -1.06
N ILE A 383 -9.80 12.34 -0.65
CA ILE A 383 -8.97 12.03 0.52
C ILE A 383 -7.55 11.73 0.04
N PRO A 384 -6.54 12.54 0.40
CA PRO A 384 -5.15 12.23 0.09
C PRO A 384 -4.68 11.04 0.92
N LEU A 385 -4.09 10.04 0.25
CA LEU A 385 -3.52 8.86 0.89
C LEU A 385 -2.01 9.05 1.04
N LEU A 386 -1.59 9.30 2.28
CA LEU A 386 -0.22 9.63 2.66
C LEU A 386 0.47 8.42 3.29
N TYR A 387 1.63 8.05 2.76
CA TYR A 387 2.47 6.98 3.30
C TYR A 387 3.85 7.52 3.66
N LYS A 388 4.36 7.16 4.84
CA LYS A 388 5.71 7.52 5.28
C LYS A 388 6.68 6.38 5.00
N ILE A 389 7.77 6.67 4.30
CA ILE A 389 8.83 5.72 4.02
C ILE A 389 9.94 5.90 5.06
N LYS A 390 10.14 4.88 5.88
CA LYS A 390 11.26 4.82 6.84
C LYS A 390 12.35 3.93 6.25
N ILE A 391 13.49 4.56 5.97
CA ILE A 391 14.69 3.85 5.53
C ILE A 391 15.46 3.33 6.74
N LEU A 392 15.73 2.03 6.74
CA LEU A 392 16.66 1.37 7.63
C LEU A 392 18.03 1.35 6.95
N ASN A 393 19.07 1.68 7.71
CA ASN A 393 20.45 1.58 7.24
C ASN A 393 21.02 0.24 7.64
N ASP A 394 21.95 -0.24 6.82
CA ASP A 394 22.83 -1.34 7.11
C ASP A 394 23.78 -0.98 8.27
N LEU A 395 24.03 -1.91 9.19
CA LEU A 395 24.95 -1.70 10.31
C LEU A 395 26.32 -2.26 9.94
N ASN A 396 27.38 -1.69 10.53
CA ASN A 396 28.71 -2.26 10.35
C ASN A 396 28.80 -3.62 11.07
N PRO A 397 29.63 -4.55 10.56
CA PRO A 397 29.84 -5.83 11.22
C PRO A 397 30.47 -5.63 12.61
N GLU A 398 30.30 -6.60 13.49
CA GLU A 398 30.95 -6.65 14.79
C GLU A 398 32.00 -7.77 14.79
N ILE A 399 33.17 -7.48 15.36
CA ILE A 399 34.25 -8.46 15.56
C ILE A 399 34.68 -8.46 17.03
N TYR A 400 34.80 -9.66 17.59
CA TYR A 400 35.25 -9.90 18.95
C TYR A 400 36.40 -10.90 18.94
N MET A 401 37.60 -10.45 19.34
CA MET A 401 38.75 -11.33 19.50
C MET A 401 38.59 -12.19 20.76
N ILE A 402 38.86 -13.50 20.63
CA ILE A 402 38.88 -14.48 21.73
C ILE A 402 40.32 -14.82 22.07
N GLU A 403 41.13 -15.10 21.07
CA GLU A 403 42.57 -15.34 21.20
C GLU A 403 43.33 -14.50 20.17
N PRO A 404 44.40 -13.80 20.57
CA PRO A 404 45.02 -13.81 21.90
C PRO A 404 44.18 -13.04 22.94
N ASN A 405 44.23 -13.50 24.20
CA ASN A 405 43.46 -12.93 25.32
C ASN A 405 44.06 -11.60 25.83
N GLN A 406 45.33 -11.35 25.52
CA GLN A 406 46.08 -10.16 25.90
C GLN A 406 46.51 -9.38 24.65
N LYS A 407 46.59 -8.05 24.79
CA LYS A 407 47.04 -7.18 23.69
C LYS A 407 48.53 -7.28 23.44
N ASN A 408 49.32 -7.55 24.47
CA ASN A 408 50.76 -7.76 24.39
C ASN A 408 51.03 -9.20 24.80
N PHE A 409 51.75 -9.95 23.98
CA PHE A 409 52.13 -11.31 24.28
C PHE A 409 53.41 -11.68 23.51
N GLU A 410 54.08 -12.72 23.97
CA GLU A 410 55.26 -13.26 23.30
C GLU A 410 54.84 -14.28 22.26
N ILE A 411 55.55 -14.28 21.13
CA ILE A 411 55.42 -15.28 20.10
C ILE A 411 55.83 -16.62 20.70
N ASN A 412 54.99 -17.65 20.50
CA ASN A 412 55.28 -18.98 21.01
C ASN A 412 56.53 -19.60 20.35
N ASP A 413 57.09 -20.62 20.98
CA ASP A 413 58.28 -21.34 20.52
C ASP A 413 58.14 -21.91 19.09
N GLN A 414 56.89 -22.06 18.61
CA GLN A 414 56.58 -22.58 17.28
C GLN A 414 56.53 -21.51 16.19
N SER A 415 56.79 -20.24 16.50
CA SER A 415 56.66 -19.12 15.56
C SER A 415 55.28 -19.07 14.90
N GLN A 416 54.23 -19.21 15.71
CA GLN A 416 52.83 -19.20 15.29
C GLN A 416 52.00 -18.29 16.19
N ILE A 417 51.07 -17.55 15.59
CA ILE A 417 50.08 -16.76 16.32
C ILE A 417 48.71 -17.40 16.10
N ASN A 418 48.12 -17.91 17.18
CA ASN A 418 46.77 -18.45 17.17
C ASN A 418 45.76 -17.31 17.26
N LEU A 419 44.92 -17.18 16.23
CA LEU A 419 43.85 -16.20 16.15
C LEU A 419 42.52 -16.92 16.26
N SER A 420 41.73 -16.56 17.27
CA SER A 420 40.34 -16.99 17.39
C SER A 420 39.47 -15.76 17.55
N PHE A 421 38.46 -15.58 16.70
CA PHE A 421 37.56 -14.43 16.78
C PHE A 421 36.15 -14.77 16.33
N LYS A 422 35.17 -14.06 16.90
CA LYS A 422 33.76 -14.14 16.54
C LYS A 422 33.36 -12.92 15.74
N THR A 423 32.62 -13.16 14.67
CA THR A 423 32.06 -12.13 13.80
C THR A 423 30.55 -12.21 13.79
N ASN A 424 29.91 -11.05 13.74
CA ASN A 424 28.45 -10.92 13.73
C ASN A 424 28.04 -9.79 12.81
N ASP A 425 27.06 -10.06 11.94
CA ASP A 425 26.51 -9.12 10.98
C ASP A 425 25.00 -9.38 10.80
N ASP A 426 24.25 -8.35 10.42
CA ASP A 426 22.79 -8.43 10.26
C ASP A 426 22.36 -9.05 8.93
N TYR A 427 23.14 -8.88 7.85
CA TYR A 427 22.81 -9.39 6.52
C TYR A 427 23.77 -10.46 6.01
N GLY A 428 25.06 -10.28 6.19
CA GLY A 428 26.08 -11.23 5.79
C GLY A 428 27.48 -10.64 5.77
N LEU A 429 28.43 -11.47 6.16
CA LEU A 429 29.85 -11.21 6.00
C LEU A 429 30.26 -11.47 4.56
N ASP A 430 31.44 -10.96 4.20
CA ASP A 430 32.08 -11.18 2.91
C ASP A 430 33.47 -11.83 3.09
N ARG A 431 34.37 -11.22 3.89
CA ARG A 431 35.70 -11.77 4.17
C ARG A 431 36.39 -11.19 5.39
N SER A 432 37.41 -11.87 5.89
CA SER A 432 38.30 -11.42 6.96
C SER A 432 39.77 -11.43 6.53
N TRP A 433 40.56 -10.50 7.07
CA TRP A 433 42.01 -10.43 6.85
C TRP A 433 42.73 -9.87 8.08
N ILE A 434 44.03 -10.17 8.16
CA ILE A 434 44.95 -9.57 9.12
C ILE A 434 45.56 -8.34 8.47
N GLU A 435 45.56 -7.19 9.14
CA GLU A 435 46.38 -6.03 8.81
C GLU A 435 47.55 -6.01 9.79
N TYR A 436 48.80 -6.01 9.32
CA TYR A 436 49.97 -6.04 10.20
C TYR A 436 51.13 -5.19 9.70
N ASN A 437 51.99 -4.80 10.64
CA ASN A 437 53.30 -4.21 10.38
C ASN A 437 54.35 -4.86 11.29
N ILE A 438 55.61 -4.78 10.88
CA ILE A 438 56.75 -5.33 11.62
C ILE A 438 57.61 -4.17 12.07
N SER A 439 57.65 -3.94 13.38
CA SER A 439 58.55 -2.99 14.01
C SER A 439 59.83 -3.70 14.39
N LYS A 440 60.93 -3.36 13.71
CA LYS A 440 62.25 -3.89 14.04
C LYS A 440 62.85 -3.11 15.20
N SER A 441 63.39 -3.81 16.19
CA SER A 441 63.96 -3.20 17.41
C SER A 441 65.08 -2.17 17.12
N ASN A 442 65.78 -2.31 15.98
CA ASN A 442 66.97 -1.54 15.63
C ASN A 442 66.78 -0.53 14.47
N SER A 443 65.59 0.03 14.27
CA SER A 443 65.35 1.03 13.22
C SER A 443 64.42 2.13 13.73
N ILE A 444 64.86 3.39 13.67
CA ILE A 444 64.01 4.57 13.98
C ILE A 444 62.85 4.66 12.97
N ASP A 445 63.07 4.16 11.77
CA ASP A 445 62.00 3.88 10.81
C ASP A 445 61.41 2.49 11.09
N SER A 446 60.37 2.44 11.90
CA SER A 446 59.42 1.33 11.85
C SER A 446 58.98 1.16 10.39
N ASP A 447 59.01 -0.05 9.84
CA ASP A 447 58.42 -0.31 8.52
C ASP A 447 56.91 -0.02 8.64
N SER A 448 56.52 1.21 8.28
CA SER A 448 55.13 1.69 8.38
C SER A 448 54.25 1.10 7.29
N THR A 449 54.81 0.23 6.44
CA THR A 449 54.09 -0.47 5.39
C THR A 449 53.13 -1.46 6.03
N ASN A 450 51.82 -1.18 5.90
CA ASN A 450 50.77 -2.08 6.34
C ASN A 450 50.61 -3.19 5.30
N TYR A 451 50.89 -4.43 5.71
CA TYR A 451 50.65 -5.63 4.93
C TYR A 451 49.28 -6.21 5.29
N SER A 452 48.71 -7.00 4.38
CA SER A 452 47.43 -7.67 4.58
C SER A 452 47.44 -9.13 4.17
N ILE A 453 46.92 -10.02 5.01
CA ILE A 453 46.81 -11.46 4.73
C ILE A 453 45.35 -11.88 4.84
N LEU A 454 44.82 -12.49 3.78
CA LEU A 454 43.47 -13.04 3.79
C LEU A 454 43.38 -14.22 4.76
N ILE A 455 42.39 -14.21 5.65
CA ILE A 455 42.10 -15.33 6.55
C ILE A 455 41.10 -16.27 5.87
N ASN A 456 39.92 -15.74 5.51
CA ASN A 456 38.84 -16.54 4.93
C ASN A 456 37.81 -15.67 4.19
N ASP A 457 37.03 -16.30 3.31
CA ASP A 457 35.88 -15.72 2.63
C ASP A 457 34.58 -16.36 3.17
N TYR A 458 33.58 -15.54 3.48
CA TYR A 458 32.32 -15.94 4.11
C TYR A 458 31.14 -15.60 3.22
N PRO A 459 30.73 -16.42 2.25
CA PRO A 459 29.62 -16.05 1.36
C PRO A 459 28.28 -15.99 2.14
N ASN A 460 27.86 -14.77 2.52
CA ASN A 460 26.58 -14.43 3.17
C ASN A 460 26.33 -15.12 4.53
N LEU A 461 27.37 -15.36 5.33
CA LEU A 461 27.21 -15.86 6.71
C LEU A 461 26.98 -14.70 7.67
N LYS A 462 25.94 -14.79 8.52
CA LYS A 462 25.63 -13.73 9.51
C LYS A 462 26.49 -13.80 10.76
N LYS A 463 26.87 -15.00 11.17
CA LYS A 463 27.66 -15.26 12.37
C LYS A 463 28.68 -16.33 12.06
N TYR A 464 29.91 -16.11 12.48
CA TYR A 464 30.97 -17.11 12.32
C TYR A 464 31.97 -17.00 13.46
N GLN A 465 32.59 -18.13 13.81
CA GLN A 465 33.74 -18.17 14.70
C GLN A 465 34.90 -18.76 13.91
N GLU A 466 35.94 -17.96 13.74
CA GLU A 466 37.12 -18.34 12.97
C GLU A 466 38.23 -18.83 13.89
N PHE A 467 38.98 -19.82 13.41
CA PHE A 467 40.22 -20.29 14.01
C PHE A 467 41.30 -20.29 12.94
N TYR A 468 42.30 -19.44 13.11
CA TYR A 468 43.37 -19.27 12.14
C TYR A 468 44.73 -19.31 12.83
N VAL A 469 45.59 -20.20 12.38
CA VAL A 469 46.98 -20.29 12.84
C VAL A 469 47.84 -19.51 11.85
N TRP A 470 48.36 -18.38 12.30
CA TRP A 470 49.22 -17.54 11.49
C TRP A 470 50.69 -17.95 11.67
N ASP A 471 51.26 -18.59 10.64
CA ASP A 471 52.68 -18.93 10.59
C ASP A 471 53.52 -17.68 10.28
N ILE A 472 54.38 -17.32 11.23
CA ILE A 472 55.26 -16.15 11.16
C ILE A 472 56.73 -16.50 10.90
N SER A 473 57.07 -17.79 10.75
CA SER A 473 58.43 -18.25 10.44
C SER A 473 58.99 -17.63 9.15
N GLN A 474 58.11 -17.36 8.19
CA GLN A 474 58.43 -16.75 6.89
C GLN A 474 58.91 -15.29 6.96
N TYR A 475 58.72 -14.58 8.08
CA TYR A 475 59.04 -13.16 8.18
C TYR A 475 60.49 -12.87 8.62
N ASN A 476 61.30 -13.91 8.86
CA ASN A 476 62.70 -13.80 9.32
C ASN A 476 62.84 -12.77 10.47
N LEU A 477 62.00 -12.90 11.50
CA LEU A 477 62.02 -12.03 12.67
C LEU A 477 63.32 -12.24 13.45
N TYR A 478 63.90 -11.16 13.93
CA TYR A 478 65.03 -11.22 14.87
C TYR A 478 64.53 -11.09 16.31
N PRO A 479 65.25 -11.66 17.29
CA PRO A 479 65.00 -11.45 18.71
C PRO A 479 64.84 -9.97 19.08
N GLY A 480 63.70 -9.64 19.70
CA GLY A 480 63.26 -8.28 20.03
C GLY A 480 62.38 -7.59 18.97
N ASP A 481 62.17 -8.19 17.79
CA ASP A 481 61.24 -7.63 16.79
C ASP A 481 59.78 -7.80 17.24
N GLN A 482 58.93 -6.84 16.84
CA GLN A 482 57.53 -6.78 17.23
C GLN A 482 56.62 -6.78 16.00
N ILE A 483 55.63 -7.67 15.99
CA ILE A 483 54.54 -7.66 15.01
C ILE A 483 53.36 -6.93 15.66
N ASN A 484 52.96 -5.80 15.07
CA ASN A 484 51.67 -5.19 15.43
C ASN A 484 50.64 -5.59 14.38
N PHE A 485 49.54 -6.18 14.81
CA PHE A 485 48.50 -6.63 13.91
C PHE A 485 47.10 -6.34 14.46
N ARG A 486 46.12 -6.34 13.58
CA ARG A 486 44.70 -6.33 13.92
C ARG A 486 43.94 -7.15 12.90
N VAL A 487 42.79 -7.66 13.31
CA VAL A 487 41.90 -8.40 12.40
C VAL A 487 40.82 -7.44 11.89
N ALA A 488 40.58 -7.48 10.59
CA ALA A 488 39.56 -6.72 9.92
C ALA A 488 38.57 -7.66 9.25
N VAL A 489 37.29 -7.29 9.29
CA VAL A 489 36.19 -8.05 8.71
C VAL A 489 35.32 -7.11 7.90
N ARG A 490 34.91 -7.57 6.73
CA ARG A 490 34.06 -6.82 5.81
C ARG A 490 32.71 -7.48 5.64
N ASP A 491 31.67 -6.64 5.61
CA ASP A 491 30.31 -7.04 5.28
C ASP A 491 30.10 -7.24 3.77
N ASN A 492 28.97 -7.79 3.38
CA ASN A 492 28.57 -7.93 1.99
C ASN A 492 27.85 -6.69 1.42
N SER A 493 27.87 -5.56 2.15
CA SER A 493 27.15 -4.36 1.78
C SER A 493 27.80 -3.65 0.59
N PRO A 494 27.04 -2.86 -0.20
CA PRO A 494 27.60 -2.11 -1.33
C PRO A 494 28.65 -1.07 -0.92
N ASN A 495 28.56 -0.55 0.31
CA ASN A 495 29.51 0.43 0.85
C ASN A 495 30.78 -0.23 1.38
N GLN A 496 30.83 -1.57 1.43
CA GLN A 496 31.98 -2.35 1.88
C GLN A 496 32.41 -1.94 3.30
N SER A 497 31.48 -1.93 4.25
CA SER A 497 31.79 -1.50 5.61
C SER A 497 32.75 -2.50 6.26
N VAL A 498 33.75 -1.96 6.95
CA VAL A 498 34.82 -2.75 7.58
C VAL A 498 34.83 -2.49 9.07
N ALA A 499 34.78 -3.56 9.85
CA ALA A 499 35.04 -3.54 11.27
C ALA A 499 36.45 -4.03 11.56
N ARG A 500 37.09 -3.46 12.58
CA ARG A 500 38.47 -3.77 12.95
C ARG A 500 38.56 -3.99 14.46
N THR A 501 39.41 -4.92 14.86
CA THR A 501 39.81 -5.05 16.26
C THR A 501 40.76 -3.93 16.67
N ASP A 502 41.02 -3.86 17.96
CA ASP A 502 42.19 -3.15 18.47
C ASP A 502 43.49 -3.78 17.93
N TYR A 503 44.59 -3.04 18.05
CA TYR A 503 45.92 -3.56 17.76
C TYR A 503 46.38 -4.53 18.85
N TYR A 504 47.03 -5.58 18.40
CA TYR A 504 47.74 -6.59 19.17
C TYR A 504 49.22 -6.51 18.83
N HIS A 505 50.06 -6.82 19.82
CA HIS A 505 51.49 -6.63 19.82
C HIS A 505 52.13 -7.97 20.20
N ALA A 506 52.69 -8.67 19.21
CA ALA A 506 53.39 -9.93 19.41
C ALA A 506 54.90 -9.67 19.37
N ILE A 507 55.61 -9.97 20.45
CA ILE A 507 57.06 -9.73 20.56
C ILE A 507 57.79 -11.06 20.35
N TYR A 508 58.84 -11.06 19.53
CA TYR A 508 59.72 -12.22 19.41
C TYR A 508 60.73 -12.17 20.58
N PRO A 509 60.80 -13.21 21.43
CA PRO A 509 61.66 -13.21 22.62
C PRO A 509 63.10 -12.82 22.31
N SER A 510 63.77 -12.10 23.23
CA SER A 510 65.16 -11.72 23.02
C SER A 510 66.11 -12.89 23.29
N PHE A 511 67.34 -12.86 22.77
CA PHE A 511 68.35 -13.87 23.11
C PHE A 511 68.65 -13.90 24.61
N GLU A 512 68.68 -12.73 25.26
CA GLU A 512 68.91 -12.61 26.70
C GLU A 512 67.80 -13.30 27.50
N ASP A 513 66.54 -13.14 27.08
CA ASP A 513 65.39 -13.80 27.73
C ASP A 513 65.44 -15.33 27.53
N ILE A 514 65.81 -15.80 26.34
CA ILE A 514 65.96 -17.24 26.03
C ILE A 514 67.07 -17.85 26.89
N PHE A 515 68.24 -17.21 26.97
CA PHE A 515 69.37 -17.71 27.76
C PHE A 515 69.08 -17.64 29.27
N THR A 516 68.40 -16.59 29.74
CA THR A 516 68.01 -16.49 31.15
C THR A 516 67.01 -17.59 31.55
N ASP A 517 66.05 -17.93 30.69
CA ASP A 517 65.13 -19.05 30.96
C ASP A 517 65.85 -20.40 30.97
N LEU A 518 66.85 -20.59 30.10
CA LEU A 518 67.69 -21.79 30.09
C LEU A 518 68.55 -21.88 31.37
N GLU A 519 69.24 -20.81 31.74
CA GLU A 519 70.10 -20.76 32.95
C GLU A 519 69.30 -21.05 34.22
N ASN A 520 68.11 -20.44 34.39
CA ASN A 520 67.26 -20.69 35.55
C ASN A 520 66.86 -22.18 35.69
N ARG A 521 66.70 -22.89 34.58
CA ARG A 521 66.32 -24.31 34.58
C ARG A 521 67.52 -25.23 34.76
N GLU A 522 68.70 -24.83 34.28
CA GLU A 522 69.96 -25.50 34.60
C GLU A 522 70.24 -25.43 36.10
N ASP A 523 70.06 -24.25 36.71
CA ASP A 523 70.18 -24.04 38.16
C ASP A 523 69.16 -24.88 38.94
N GLU A 524 67.91 -24.97 38.47
CA GLU A 524 66.88 -25.82 39.09
C GLU A 524 67.32 -27.30 39.17
N ILE A 525 67.94 -27.82 38.11
CA ILE A 525 68.41 -29.22 38.08
C ILE A 525 69.63 -29.41 38.99
N ASN A 526 70.56 -28.46 39.01
CA ASN A 526 71.70 -28.51 39.94
C ASN A 526 71.24 -28.50 41.40
N ASP A 527 70.32 -27.60 41.77
CA ASP A 527 69.77 -27.53 43.12
C ASP A 527 69.08 -28.85 43.52
N MET A 528 68.26 -29.43 42.64
CA MET A 528 67.63 -30.74 42.86
C MET A 528 68.68 -31.86 43.02
N SER A 529 69.77 -31.80 42.26
CA SER A 529 70.83 -32.82 42.31
C SER A 529 71.58 -32.80 43.64
N TYR A 530 71.92 -31.60 44.15
CA TYR A 530 72.55 -31.45 45.46
C TYR A 530 71.60 -31.80 46.62
N GLU A 531 70.30 -31.54 46.47
CA GLU A 531 69.31 -32.00 47.44
C GLU A 531 69.27 -33.53 47.51
N VAL A 532 69.26 -34.22 46.37
CA VAL A 532 69.32 -35.69 46.31
C VAL A 532 70.61 -36.21 46.95
N LEU A 533 71.76 -35.63 46.63
CA LEU A 533 73.05 -36.03 47.21
C LEU A 533 73.03 -35.89 48.74
N SER A 534 72.57 -34.74 49.26
CA SER A 534 72.46 -34.51 50.70
C SER A 534 71.49 -35.46 51.38
N GLN A 535 70.39 -35.84 50.71
CA GLN A 535 69.45 -36.84 51.22
C GLN A 535 70.11 -38.22 51.31
N ILE A 536 70.93 -38.60 50.32
CA ILE A 536 71.69 -39.86 50.32
C ILE A 536 72.70 -39.89 51.46
N GLU A 537 73.50 -38.84 51.64
CA GLU A 537 74.44 -38.72 52.78
C GLU A 537 73.72 -38.87 54.13
N SER A 538 72.57 -38.21 54.28
CA SER A 538 71.78 -38.31 55.52
C SER A 538 71.19 -39.71 55.75
N LEU A 539 70.85 -40.40 54.67
CA LEU A 539 70.31 -41.75 54.71
C LEU A 539 71.40 -42.75 55.07
N ASP A 540 72.61 -42.58 54.52
CA ASP A 540 73.80 -43.36 54.84
C ASP A 540 74.12 -43.31 56.34
N GLU A 541 74.16 -42.10 56.93
CA GLU A 541 74.35 -41.92 58.38
C GLU A 541 73.30 -42.68 59.21
N ILE A 542 72.03 -42.70 58.77
CA ILE A 542 70.95 -43.43 59.47
C ILE A 542 71.16 -44.94 59.36
N ILE A 543 71.61 -45.45 58.21
CA ILE A 543 71.87 -46.88 58.00
C ILE A 543 73.09 -47.35 58.81
N GLU A 544 74.19 -46.57 58.84
CA GLU A 544 75.35 -46.85 59.70
C GLU A 544 74.94 -46.89 61.18
N ASP A 545 74.09 -45.95 61.61
CA ASP A 545 73.55 -45.90 62.98
C ASP A 545 72.75 -47.16 63.31
N ILE A 546 71.91 -47.63 62.37
CA ILE A 546 71.16 -48.88 62.52
C ILE A 546 72.13 -50.07 62.65
N GLU A 547 73.17 -50.16 61.83
CA GLU A 547 74.17 -51.24 61.93
C GLU A 547 74.87 -51.22 63.31
N LEU A 548 75.35 -50.04 63.73
CA LEU A 548 76.04 -49.86 65.00
C LEU A 548 75.17 -50.17 66.23
N ASP A 549 73.88 -49.85 66.17
CA ASP A 549 72.90 -50.15 67.21
C ASP A 549 72.61 -51.65 67.27
N LEU A 550 72.41 -52.31 66.11
CA LEU A 550 72.17 -53.75 66.01
C LEU A 550 73.37 -54.60 66.46
N LEU A 551 74.61 -54.14 66.21
CA LEU A 551 75.83 -54.80 66.71
C LEU A 551 75.93 -54.81 68.24
N LYS A 552 75.31 -53.85 68.91
CA LYS A 552 75.32 -53.71 70.38
C LYS A 552 74.08 -54.35 71.04
N ALA A 553 72.98 -54.50 70.29
CA ALA A 553 71.68 -54.91 70.80
C ALA A 553 71.49 -56.44 70.83
N SER A 554 70.66 -56.93 71.76
CA SER A 554 70.24 -58.33 71.84
C SER A 554 68.88 -58.63 71.18
N ASN A 555 68.16 -57.58 70.77
CA ASN A 555 66.84 -57.60 70.14
C ASN A 555 66.57 -56.24 69.47
N ILE A 556 65.75 -56.23 68.42
CA ILE A 556 65.29 -54.98 67.76
C ILE A 556 64.29 -54.29 68.70
N ASP A 557 64.53 -53.03 69.01
CA ASP A 557 63.61 -52.17 69.75
C ASP A 557 62.85 -51.21 68.81
N TRP A 558 61.94 -50.43 69.39
CA TRP A 558 61.09 -49.52 68.64
C TRP A 558 61.86 -48.39 67.93
N GLU A 559 63.01 -47.96 68.49
CA GLU A 559 63.85 -46.90 67.93
C GLU A 559 64.49 -47.36 66.61
N GLN A 560 65.06 -48.59 66.56
CA GLN A 560 65.63 -49.10 65.30
C GLN A 560 64.55 -49.41 64.25
N GLN A 561 63.36 -49.84 64.67
CA GLN A 561 62.23 -50.01 63.74
C GLN A 561 61.84 -48.67 63.11
N GLN A 562 61.75 -47.61 63.91
CA GLN A 562 61.41 -46.29 63.41
C GLN A 562 62.49 -45.74 62.47
N LYS A 563 63.78 -45.86 62.82
CA LYS A 563 64.89 -45.44 61.95
C LYS A 563 64.83 -46.16 60.60
N ALA A 564 64.57 -47.48 60.58
CA ALA A 564 64.45 -48.24 59.34
C ALA A 564 63.21 -47.87 58.50
N GLU A 565 62.06 -47.60 59.13
CA GLU A 565 60.86 -47.08 58.44
C GLU A 565 61.13 -45.68 57.85
N GLU A 566 61.86 -44.83 58.58
CA GLU A 566 62.28 -43.50 58.12
C GLU A 566 63.24 -43.60 56.93
N SER A 567 64.23 -44.50 56.97
CA SER A 567 65.13 -44.77 55.85
C SER A 567 64.40 -45.20 54.57
N LEU A 568 63.44 -46.12 54.69
CA LEU A 568 62.63 -46.56 53.54
C LEU A 568 61.77 -45.42 52.97
N LYS A 569 61.27 -44.54 53.84
CA LYS A 569 60.50 -43.35 53.43
C LYS A 569 61.39 -42.29 52.75
N GLN A 570 62.57 -42.02 53.30
CA GLN A 570 63.54 -41.12 52.69
C GLN A 570 63.96 -41.62 51.30
N MET A 571 64.10 -42.93 51.13
CA MET A 571 64.37 -43.52 49.81
C MET A 571 63.25 -43.24 48.79
N GLU A 572 61.97 -43.30 49.21
CA GLU A 572 60.83 -42.94 48.36
C GLU A 572 60.86 -41.45 47.97
N GLU A 573 61.25 -40.57 48.89
CA GLU A 573 61.42 -39.13 48.62
C GLU A 573 62.57 -38.89 47.60
N ILE A 574 63.70 -39.60 47.75
CA ILE A 574 64.82 -39.56 46.79
C ILE A 574 64.37 -40.03 45.40
N PHE A 575 63.62 -41.13 45.28
CA PHE A 575 63.12 -41.60 43.98
C PHE A 575 62.19 -40.58 43.30
N ASN A 576 61.30 -39.93 44.05
CA ASN A 576 60.44 -38.87 43.50
C ASN A 576 61.27 -37.67 43.00
N ASN A 577 62.33 -37.31 43.71
CA ASN A 577 63.23 -36.23 43.29
C ASN A 577 63.99 -36.59 42.00
N ILE A 578 64.44 -37.84 41.85
CA ILE A 578 65.04 -38.33 40.60
C ILE A 578 64.03 -38.27 39.43
N GLU A 579 62.76 -38.63 39.64
CA GLU A 579 61.71 -38.52 38.62
C GLU A 579 61.46 -37.05 38.23
N ASN A 580 61.49 -36.13 39.20
CA ASN A 580 61.38 -34.69 38.93
C ASN A 580 62.56 -34.17 38.09
N MET A 581 63.78 -34.62 38.41
CA MET A 581 64.98 -34.30 37.62
C MET A 581 64.88 -34.82 36.19
N GLN A 582 64.41 -36.06 35.98
CA GLN A 582 64.18 -36.61 34.64
C GLN A 582 63.21 -35.75 33.82
N ASN A 583 62.09 -35.35 34.43
CA ASN A 583 61.10 -34.47 33.80
C ASN A 583 61.67 -33.08 33.47
N ALA A 584 62.51 -32.52 34.34
CA ALA A 584 63.15 -31.24 34.12
C ALA A 584 64.14 -31.29 32.93
N ILE A 585 64.95 -32.35 32.86
CA ILE A 585 65.87 -32.60 31.73
C ILE A 585 65.09 -32.80 30.42
N GLU A 586 63.97 -33.53 30.44
CA GLU A 586 63.12 -33.72 29.26
C GLU A 586 62.55 -32.38 28.75
N ARG A 587 62.14 -31.48 29.66
CA ARG A 587 61.67 -30.13 29.29
C ARG A 587 62.80 -29.29 28.70
N LEU A 588 64.00 -29.36 29.27
CA LEU A 588 65.18 -28.70 28.73
C LEU A 588 65.54 -29.21 27.34
N GLN A 589 65.55 -30.53 27.13
CA GLN A 589 65.79 -31.14 25.82
C GLN A 589 64.77 -30.67 24.77
N ASN A 590 63.48 -30.73 25.11
CA ASN A 590 62.41 -30.30 24.20
C ASN A 590 62.50 -28.81 23.82
N GLN A 591 63.03 -27.97 24.71
CA GLN A 591 63.24 -26.55 24.44
C GLN A 591 64.48 -26.32 23.58
N ALA A 592 65.56 -27.04 23.86
CA ALA A 592 66.77 -27.05 23.05
C ALA A 592 66.49 -27.47 21.60
N GLU A 593 65.68 -28.51 21.38
CA GLU A 593 65.33 -28.98 20.02
C GLU A 593 64.44 -28.01 19.22
N LYS A 594 63.63 -27.18 19.89
CA LYS A 594 62.74 -26.21 19.23
C LYS A 594 63.46 -24.93 18.80
N GLY A 595 64.52 -24.56 19.51
CA GLY A 595 65.42 -23.51 19.05
C GLY A 595 66.16 -24.01 17.82
N ASN A 596 65.81 -23.51 16.62
CA ASN A 596 66.38 -23.89 15.31
C ASN A 596 67.92 -23.70 15.16
N LYS A 597 68.66 -23.53 16.26
CA LYS A 597 70.07 -23.16 16.36
C LYS A 597 70.84 -23.84 17.50
N VAL A 598 70.30 -24.88 18.13
CA VAL A 598 71.04 -25.59 19.18
C VAL A 598 71.94 -26.67 18.56
N ASP A 599 73.17 -26.84 19.08
CA ASP A 599 74.14 -27.86 18.62
C ASP A 599 73.58 -29.26 18.92
N ASP A 600 73.48 -30.13 17.91
CA ASP A 600 73.06 -31.54 18.04
C ASP A 600 73.80 -32.28 19.17
N LYS A 601 75.01 -31.83 19.51
CA LYS A 601 75.79 -32.37 20.63
C LYS A 601 75.19 -32.12 22.00
N LEU A 602 74.46 -31.02 22.21
CA LEU A 602 73.83 -30.70 23.48
C LEU A 602 72.63 -31.64 23.73
N VAL A 603 71.83 -31.88 22.70
CA VAL A 603 70.70 -32.83 22.75
C VAL A 603 71.18 -34.24 23.13
N GLN A 604 72.27 -34.70 22.52
CA GLN A 604 72.89 -35.99 22.86
C GLN A 604 73.40 -36.07 24.31
N LYS A 605 73.78 -34.93 24.93
CA LYS A 605 74.17 -34.90 26.34
C LYS A 605 72.94 -35.01 27.25
N PHE A 606 71.83 -34.36 26.92
CA PHE A 606 70.58 -34.50 27.67
C PHE A 606 70.04 -35.93 27.64
N GLU A 607 70.05 -36.60 26.49
CA GLU A 607 69.71 -38.03 26.39
C GLU A 607 70.62 -38.87 27.30
N LYS A 608 71.92 -38.61 27.28
CA LYS A 608 72.89 -39.31 28.14
C LYS A 608 72.64 -39.06 29.64
N PHE A 609 72.16 -37.88 30.03
CA PHE A 609 71.80 -37.58 31.41
C PHE A 609 70.54 -38.33 31.85
N GLN A 610 69.54 -38.45 30.97
CA GLN A 610 68.38 -39.30 31.22
C GLN A 610 68.80 -40.77 31.41
N ASP A 611 69.65 -41.28 30.52
CA ASP A 611 70.21 -42.65 30.63
C ASP A 611 70.96 -42.85 31.96
N MET A 612 71.69 -41.83 32.42
CA MET A 612 72.40 -41.88 33.71
C MET A 612 71.41 -41.96 34.88
N LEU A 613 70.38 -41.10 34.93
CA LEU A 613 69.35 -41.13 35.98
C LEU A 613 68.54 -42.44 35.98
N GLU A 614 68.26 -43.02 34.82
CA GLU A 614 67.61 -44.33 34.73
C GLU A 614 68.53 -45.45 35.24
N SER A 615 69.81 -45.40 34.88
CA SER A 615 70.81 -46.40 35.27
C SER A 615 71.25 -46.31 36.74
N ILE A 616 70.98 -45.18 37.40
CA ILE A 616 71.25 -44.92 38.80
C ILE A 616 70.39 -45.83 39.72
N MET A 617 69.15 -46.16 39.30
CA MET A 617 68.28 -47.10 40.03
C MET A 617 68.60 -48.56 39.68
N THR A 618 69.62 -49.12 40.31
CA THR A 618 70.10 -50.49 40.00
C THR A 618 69.14 -51.57 40.54
N PRO A 619 69.02 -52.72 39.85
CA PRO A 619 68.30 -53.88 40.37
C PRO A 619 68.80 -54.33 41.76
N GLU A 620 70.09 -54.19 42.01
CA GLU A 620 70.75 -54.52 43.27
C GLU A 620 70.27 -53.63 44.43
N LEU A 621 70.13 -52.32 44.20
CA LEU A 621 69.57 -51.38 45.17
C LEU A 621 68.10 -51.69 45.49
N MET A 622 67.30 -52.00 44.46
CA MET A 622 65.90 -52.41 44.66
C MET A 622 65.78 -53.72 45.46
N GLU A 623 66.68 -54.68 45.22
CA GLU A 623 66.75 -55.91 46.00
C GLU A 623 67.17 -55.62 47.46
N ALA A 624 68.11 -54.70 47.69
CA ALA A 624 68.54 -54.29 49.02
C ALA A 624 67.40 -53.63 49.81
N LEU A 625 66.62 -52.74 49.20
CA LEU A 625 65.43 -52.12 49.80
C LEU A 625 64.34 -53.16 50.13
N GLN A 626 64.10 -54.11 49.24
CA GLN A 626 63.15 -55.19 49.50
C GLN A 626 63.61 -56.06 50.69
N LYS A 627 64.90 -56.40 50.75
CA LYS A 627 65.48 -57.14 51.88
C LYS A 627 65.37 -56.36 53.19
N MET A 628 65.61 -55.05 53.18
CA MET A 628 65.43 -54.16 54.33
C MET A 628 63.97 -54.19 54.83
N GLN A 629 63.00 -54.13 53.91
CA GLN A 629 61.57 -54.20 54.24
C GLN A 629 61.15 -55.58 54.76
N GLU A 630 61.66 -56.67 54.18
CA GLU A 630 61.42 -58.03 54.65
C GLU A 630 62.03 -58.27 56.04
N ALA A 631 63.26 -57.80 56.26
CA ALA A 631 63.95 -57.91 57.54
C ALA A 631 63.21 -57.16 58.65
N LEU A 632 62.73 -55.93 58.37
CA LEU A 632 61.89 -55.14 59.28
C LEU A 632 60.63 -55.91 59.73
N ASN A 633 59.98 -56.63 58.81
CA ASN A 633 58.79 -57.44 59.11
C ASN A 633 59.11 -58.71 59.91
N SER A 634 60.26 -59.33 59.66
CA SER A 634 60.69 -60.55 60.33
C SER A 634 61.11 -60.33 61.79
N MET A 635 61.55 -59.11 62.12
CA MET A 635 62.15 -58.73 63.41
C MET A 635 63.31 -59.64 63.83
N ASP A 636 64.07 -60.18 62.87
CA ASP A 636 65.30 -60.92 63.13
C ASP A 636 66.53 -60.01 63.00
N ILE A 637 67.36 -59.96 64.05
CA ILE A 637 68.55 -59.08 64.10
C ILE A 637 69.54 -59.43 63.00
N LYS A 638 69.73 -60.72 62.71
CA LYS A 638 70.74 -61.16 61.75
C LYS A 638 70.31 -60.77 60.34
N ASP A 639 69.03 -60.97 60.03
CA ASP A 639 68.47 -60.59 58.74
C ASP A 639 68.44 -59.05 58.57
N MET A 640 68.18 -58.29 59.64
CA MET A 640 68.19 -56.83 59.62
C MET A 640 69.61 -56.24 59.50
N LEU A 641 70.61 -56.84 60.14
CA LEU A 641 72.01 -56.45 59.98
C LEU A 641 72.52 -56.78 58.57
N GLU A 642 72.19 -57.96 58.03
CA GLU A 642 72.53 -58.32 56.64
C GLU A 642 71.86 -57.37 55.63
N ALA A 643 70.60 -56.99 55.87
CA ALA A 643 69.90 -56.04 55.03
C ALA A 643 70.47 -54.61 55.12
N ALA A 644 70.79 -54.13 56.32
CA ALA A 644 71.42 -52.82 56.53
C ALA A 644 72.79 -52.74 55.83
N ASN A 645 73.68 -53.71 56.05
CA ASN A 645 74.99 -53.74 55.40
C ASN A 645 74.92 -53.86 53.87
N ASN A 646 73.91 -54.56 53.36
CA ASN A 646 73.69 -54.63 51.92
C ASN A 646 73.15 -53.31 51.38
N LEU A 647 72.25 -52.64 52.11
CA LEU A 647 71.71 -51.35 51.72
C LEU A 647 72.79 -50.26 51.74
N ASP A 648 73.58 -50.18 52.82
CA ASP A 648 74.78 -49.36 52.99
C ASP A 648 75.72 -49.44 51.77
N TYR A 649 76.16 -50.65 51.41
CA TYR A 649 77.00 -50.86 50.23
C TYR A 649 76.36 -50.39 48.92
N ASN A 650 75.04 -50.52 48.78
CA ASN A 650 74.34 -50.05 47.57
C ASN A 650 74.10 -48.52 47.59
N LEU A 651 73.94 -47.90 48.76
CA LEU A 651 73.85 -46.45 48.93
C LEU A 651 75.18 -45.78 48.55
N ASP A 652 76.32 -46.34 48.99
CA ASP A 652 77.67 -45.95 48.58
C ASP A 652 77.82 -45.86 47.04
N GLN A 653 77.30 -46.88 46.34
CA GLN A 653 77.35 -46.92 44.88
C GLN A 653 76.37 -45.92 44.24
N PHE A 654 75.22 -45.72 44.86
CA PHE A 654 74.19 -44.81 44.42
C PHE A 654 74.65 -43.34 44.53
N GLU A 655 75.26 -42.97 45.66
CA GLU A 655 75.90 -41.67 45.89
C GLU A 655 76.94 -41.37 44.79
N GLN A 656 77.86 -42.31 44.53
CA GLN A 656 78.89 -42.16 43.50
C GLN A 656 78.32 -41.94 42.09
N GLN A 657 77.16 -42.52 41.76
CA GLN A 657 76.53 -42.28 40.47
C GLN A 657 75.86 -40.89 40.39
N ILE A 658 75.28 -40.40 41.49
CA ILE A 658 74.71 -39.05 41.58
C ILE A 658 75.81 -38.00 41.52
N ASP A 659 76.90 -38.17 42.25
CA ASP A 659 78.09 -37.31 42.17
C ASP A 659 78.61 -37.20 40.74
N ARG A 660 78.75 -38.36 40.07
CA ARG A 660 79.18 -38.40 38.67
C ARG A 660 78.18 -37.71 37.75
N PHE A 661 76.89 -37.82 38.02
CA PHE A 661 75.86 -37.09 37.28
C PHE A 661 76.05 -35.58 37.44
N ILE A 662 76.21 -35.09 38.68
CA ILE A 662 76.43 -33.67 38.99
C ILE A 662 77.67 -33.16 38.24
N GLU A 663 78.82 -33.83 38.37
CA GLU A 663 80.06 -33.43 37.69
C GLU A 663 79.89 -33.35 36.15
N MET A 664 79.23 -34.35 35.57
CA MET A 664 79.02 -34.38 34.12
C MET A 664 78.01 -33.33 33.65
N PHE A 665 76.99 -33.05 34.46
CA PHE A 665 75.97 -32.04 34.18
C PHE A 665 76.54 -30.62 34.30
N GLU A 666 77.29 -30.31 35.36
CA GLU A 666 78.00 -29.05 35.51
C GLU A 666 79.00 -28.81 34.38
N LEU A 667 79.74 -29.84 33.97
CA LEU A 667 80.66 -29.75 32.83
C LEU A 667 79.91 -29.42 31.53
N ALA A 668 78.71 -29.97 31.35
CA ALA A 668 77.88 -29.66 30.19
C ALA A 668 77.33 -28.22 30.25
N ILE A 669 76.88 -27.74 31.41
CA ILE A 669 76.47 -26.35 31.63
C ILE A 669 77.64 -25.40 31.30
N ALA A 670 78.84 -25.68 31.82
CA ALA A 670 80.01 -24.85 31.56
C ALA A 670 80.37 -24.79 30.07
N GLU A 671 80.29 -25.93 29.37
CA GLU A 671 80.50 -25.98 27.91
C GLU A 671 79.41 -25.21 27.15
N GLN A 672 78.15 -25.29 27.61
CA GLN A 672 77.03 -24.57 27.03
C GLN A 672 77.19 -23.07 27.19
N LYS A 673 77.47 -22.56 28.40
CA LYS A 673 77.74 -21.13 28.65
C LYS A 673 78.88 -20.60 27.78
N LEU A 674 79.92 -21.40 27.53
CA LEU A 674 80.99 -21.05 26.57
C LEU A 674 80.47 -20.95 25.13
N ASN A 675 79.61 -21.86 24.68
CA ASN A 675 79.00 -21.80 23.36
C ASN A 675 78.08 -20.59 23.20
N GLU A 676 77.28 -20.25 24.22
CA GLU A 676 76.42 -19.08 24.24
C GLU A 676 77.22 -17.78 24.14
N LEU A 677 78.34 -17.72 24.83
CA LEU A 677 79.30 -16.62 24.74
C LEU A 677 79.90 -16.52 23.34
N VAL A 678 80.26 -17.64 22.70
CA VAL A 678 80.74 -17.66 21.32
C VAL A 678 79.66 -17.15 20.36
N GLU A 679 78.41 -17.62 20.47
CA GLU A 679 77.32 -17.16 19.59
C GLU A 679 76.99 -15.68 19.82
N SER A 680 76.97 -15.24 21.08
CA SER A 680 76.78 -13.83 21.44
C SER A 680 77.87 -12.95 20.83
N LEU A 681 79.14 -13.37 20.89
CA LEU A 681 80.27 -12.69 20.25
C LEU A 681 80.16 -12.69 18.73
N GLU A 682 79.70 -13.77 18.10
CA GLU A 682 79.43 -13.80 16.66
C GLU A 682 78.34 -12.82 16.25
N ILE A 683 77.23 -12.77 17.00
CA ILE A 683 76.12 -11.83 16.76
C ILE A 683 76.61 -10.39 16.92
N MET A 684 77.38 -10.10 17.96
CA MET A 684 78.00 -8.78 18.16
C MET A 684 78.96 -8.45 17.00
N THR A 685 79.75 -9.42 16.53
CA THR A 685 80.67 -9.21 15.39
C THR A 685 79.90 -8.89 14.10
N LYS A 686 78.84 -9.67 13.79
CA LYS A 686 77.96 -9.42 12.64
C LYS A 686 77.28 -8.05 12.74
N LYS A 687 76.83 -7.66 13.93
CA LYS A 687 76.28 -6.32 14.19
C LYS A 687 77.34 -5.23 13.96
N GLN A 688 78.57 -5.43 14.44
CA GLN A 688 79.67 -4.49 14.23
C GLN A 688 80.01 -4.34 12.74
N GLU A 689 80.00 -5.43 11.98
CA GLU A 689 80.15 -5.40 10.53
C GLU A 689 79.02 -4.62 9.86
N SER A 690 77.77 -4.80 10.31
CA SER A 690 76.63 -4.05 9.78
C SER A 690 76.73 -2.55 10.05
N ILE A 691 77.19 -2.16 11.25
CA ILE A 691 77.46 -0.75 11.60
C ILE A 691 78.56 -0.19 10.72
N LYS A 692 79.67 -0.93 10.53
CA LYS A 692 80.78 -0.56 9.66
C LYS A 692 80.34 -0.39 8.20
N ASN A 693 79.48 -1.28 7.70
CA ASN A 693 78.99 -1.20 6.33
C ASN A 693 78.03 -0.01 6.15
N LYS A 694 77.12 0.22 7.10
CA LYS A 694 76.23 1.41 7.09
C LYS A 694 77.01 2.72 7.23
N PHE A 695 78.10 2.74 7.99
CA PHE A 695 78.99 3.90 8.11
C PHE A 695 79.59 4.35 6.76
N ASN A 696 79.75 3.44 5.80
CA ASN A 696 80.25 3.79 4.46
C ASN A 696 79.16 4.32 3.52
N ASP A 697 77.87 4.11 3.83
CA ASP A 697 76.74 4.33 2.91
C ASP A 697 75.72 5.40 3.36
N SER A 698 75.76 5.92 4.60
CA SER A 698 74.75 6.85 5.15
C SER A 698 75.31 8.15 5.76
N ASP A 699 74.63 9.28 5.55
CA ASP A 699 74.95 10.61 6.12
C ASP A 699 74.48 10.79 7.60
N ASP A 700 73.74 9.84 8.18
CA ASP A 700 73.12 9.98 9.50
C ASP A 700 73.99 9.45 10.64
N LEU A 701 74.93 10.29 11.09
CA LEU A 701 75.93 9.99 12.13
C LEU A 701 75.32 9.74 13.53
N SER A 702 74.13 10.28 13.81
CA SER A 702 73.45 10.15 15.11
C SER A 702 73.01 8.70 15.38
N ASP A 703 72.47 8.03 14.37
CA ASP A 703 71.96 6.66 14.49
C ASP A 703 73.10 5.65 14.60
N LEU A 704 74.18 5.87 13.86
CA LEU A 704 75.40 5.05 13.97
C LEU A 704 76.02 5.18 15.36
N GLN A 705 75.98 6.37 15.97
CA GLN A 705 76.49 6.60 17.31
C GLN A 705 75.64 5.91 18.39
N SER A 706 74.31 5.93 18.27
CA SER A 706 73.42 5.23 19.22
C SER A 706 73.55 3.71 19.08
N MET A 707 73.64 3.18 17.86
CA MET A 707 73.92 1.76 17.60
C MET A 707 75.27 1.31 18.17
N GLN A 708 76.32 2.13 18.00
CA GLN A 708 77.64 1.86 18.56
C GLN A 708 77.63 1.91 20.09
N SER A 709 76.93 2.86 20.69
CA SER A 709 76.80 2.96 22.15
C SER A 709 76.09 1.73 22.73
N ASN A 710 75.01 1.27 22.08
CA ASN A 710 74.27 0.09 22.51
C ASN A 710 75.12 -1.20 22.34
N GLN A 711 75.92 -1.30 21.27
CA GLN A 711 76.90 -2.37 21.11
C GLN A 711 77.96 -2.36 22.22
N ASN A 712 78.50 -1.20 22.56
CA ASN A 712 79.48 -1.08 23.64
C ASN A 712 78.86 -1.48 24.99
N GLU A 713 77.64 -1.03 25.30
CA GLU A 713 76.95 -1.40 26.53
C GLU A 713 76.71 -2.92 26.60
N LYS A 714 76.29 -3.53 25.48
CA LYS A 714 76.10 -4.99 25.42
C LYS A 714 77.42 -5.76 25.56
N PHE A 715 78.51 -5.23 25.02
CA PHE A 715 79.83 -5.82 25.18
C PHE A 715 80.36 -5.67 26.61
N GLU A 716 80.15 -4.51 27.26
CA GLU A 716 80.48 -4.31 28.68
C GLU A 716 79.70 -5.28 29.56
N LYS A 717 78.39 -5.42 29.36
CA LYS A 717 77.57 -6.41 30.08
C LYS A 717 78.07 -7.85 29.88
N LEU A 718 78.46 -8.20 28.66
CA LEU A 718 79.03 -9.52 28.35
C LEU A 718 80.39 -9.74 29.01
N GLN A 719 81.22 -8.70 29.15
CA GLN A 719 82.47 -8.78 29.93
C GLN A 719 82.22 -8.95 31.42
N ASP A 720 81.14 -8.39 31.96
CA ASP A 720 80.77 -8.57 33.36
C ASP A 720 80.20 -9.97 33.65
N THR A 721 79.75 -10.70 32.62
CA THR A 721 79.25 -12.10 32.72
C THR A 721 80.33 -13.15 32.51
N MET A 722 81.50 -12.77 31.93
CA MET A 722 82.69 -13.62 31.78
C MET A 722 83.50 -13.71 33.07
#